data_AF-A0A9D2GWM1-F1
#
_entry.id   AF-A0A9D2GWM1-F1
#
_cell.length_a   1.000
_cell.length_b   1.000
_cell.length_c   1.000
_cell.angle_alpha   90.00
_cell.angle_beta   90.00
_cell.angle_gamma   90.00
#
_symmetry.space_group_name_H-M   'P 1'
#
loop_
_entity.id
_entity.type
_entity.pdbx_description
1 polymer ?
#
loop_
_entity_poly.entity_id
_entity_poly.type
_entity_poly.pdbx_seq_one_letter_code
_entity_poly.pdbx_strand_id
1 'polypeptide(L)'
;MRTKHVLMAMALPALFAACTADEFVEQANQGNLGGRALLGNLNVNVANNDATTRFAWDNYAWSFEDGDQFGAAVVDPTTIDDISSTEMLGNYIFTKGSEGYTTTSQMVEGTYMFYSYDGFVKKNNRNLIEFDLSTQYADLNDPKKVISDNYLFFSPLYKIEAENTTDENNIELPLRFTPYWATAAFRIKNSTGADFSISQIVLNGRFIAKGEIDPAKIKEAEMFYSVPEGGDAYELTLLNPKGELTDEKVEEAYKAAYKAKDFSINGETSGTIALDCDDYVLANGEEVTAYMQVPVSKQTSLTASIIVKVNGVSKEIKVTNTREGGNVPNTFSIASAGIKNLSFDRSKTTAVFGLESNGDAKVLDVKANNLQDAGGFYVDNNEELLEVLDNERGDISFYNASGVTLNDDVISVLNSYNAGSITFSNPISIEVEDEDGLTLSSSVDAGITFEGDVTVESGIVTLGEHVALEKDLTVKAGTVTLNGVTLDDSYASDITVEAGELKIASEITANKIDMKAGVLTVAKSLVYRNIGNIKELAFATDKNITFNVTGAQNNAVALTLWNGLEIPAKTTLNINEFATVQTDGTATVTINGTVENYGTIVGTTGTLTLAGSTNNYATITDVTNNGFITMKDFWESSLTLNGSSQGTGYIDNTVGVDLGTITGNTTYSYSTGNISNIPSSNVSVVILNNATVADGTELTLANGQTILLLGNNTFGTMGGEGITISEAASADATLQIGLVTSADPLENLARKVAGIATTTTIAKYDEAMTTTVNAGTITVNTLNCYGGTNRNAGTIEYKSSTTLGDWQGTDPSQKGA
;
A
#
# COMPACT_ATOMS: atom_id res chain seq x y z
N MET A 1 -27.68 56.80 27.01
CA MET A 1 -26.44 56.14 26.54
C MET A 1 -26.13 54.80 27.22
N ARG A 2 -26.71 54.45 28.39
CA ARG A 2 -26.41 53.17 29.07
C ARG A 2 -27.18 51.95 28.54
N THR A 3 -28.30 52.12 27.83
CA THR A 3 -29.09 51.00 27.26
C THR A 3 -28.54 50.43 25.96
N LYS A 4 -27.89 51.26 25.11
CA LYS A 4 -27.26 50.79 23.86
C LYS A 4 -26.03 49.89 24.09
N HIS A 5 -25.28 50.12 25.17
CA HIS A 5 -24.11 49.31 25.50
C HIS A 5 -24.50 47.94 26.08
N VAL A 6 -25.65 47.84 26.76
CA VAL A 6 -26.17 46.56 27.27
C VAL A 6 -26.80 45.74 26.13
N LEU A 7 -27.48 46.36 25.17
CA LEU A 7 -28.01 45.65 24.00
C LEU A 7 -26.90 45.09 23.10
N MET A 8 -25.82 45.86 22.87
CA MET A 8 -24.64 45.37 22.15
C MET A 8 -23.91 44.27 22.94
N ALA A 9 -23.77 44.39 24.26
CA ALA A 9 -23.13 43.36 25.08
C ALA A 9 -23.93 42.06 25.19
N MET A 10 -25.26 42.08 25.02
CA MET A 10 -26.10 40.88 24.98
C MET A 10 -26.28 40.30 23.57
N ALA A 11 -26.18 41.12 22.52
CA ALA A 11 -26.27 40.67 21.13
C ALA A 11 -24.95 40.10 20.60
N LEU A 12 -23.79 40.57 21.07
CA LEU A 12 -22.50 40.03 20.61
C LEU A 12 -22.33 38.52 20.90
N PRO A 13 -22.65 37.99 22.10
CA PRO A 13 -22.59 36.55 22.34
C PRO A 13 -23.58 35.74 21.49
N ALA A 14 -24.72 36.31 21.10
CA ALA A 14 -25.68 35.65 20.20
C ALA A 14 -25.23 35.68 18.73
N LEU A 15 -24.54 36.75 18.31
CA LEU A 15 -23.86 36.84 17.01
C LEU A 15 -22.64 35.92 16.93
N PHE A 16 -21.91 35.72 18.03
CA PHE A 16 -20.87 34.70 18.09
C PHE A 16 -21.45 33.29 18.18
N ALA A 17 -22.54 33.06 18.92
CA ALA A 17 -23.20 31.75 18.99
C ALA A 17 -23.80 31.30 17.64
N ALA A 18 -24.24 32.24 16.80
CA ALA A 18 -24.68 31.96 15.43
C ALA A 18 -23.51 31.72 14.44
N CYS A 19 -22.28 32.02 14.85
CA CYS A 19 -21.05 31.72 14.09
C CYS A 19 -20.23 30.54 14.66
N THR A 20 -20.66 29.86 15.73
CA THR A 20 -19.78 28.93 16.48
C THR A 20 -20.17 27.44 16.42
N ALA A 21 -20.66 26.94 15.30
CA ALA A 21 -20.72 25.47 15.11
C ALA A 21 -19.86 24.97 13.93
N ASP A 22 -19.68 25.76 12.87
CA ASP A 22 -18.97 25.32 11.65
C ASP A 22 -17.51 25.78 11.53
N GLU A 23 -17.01 26.69 12.40
CA GLU A 23 -15.67 27.30 12.23
C GLU A 23 -14.53 26.69 13.07
N PHE A 24 -14.78 25.69 13.93
CA PHE A 24 -13.76 25.14 14.84
C PHE A 24 -13.39 23.66 14.63
N VAL A 25 -13.39 23.19 13.38
CA VAL A 25 -12.77 21.90 13.03
C VAL A 25 -11.88 22.07 11.79
N GLU A 26 -10.56 21.96 12.01
CA GLU A 26 -9.42 21.88 11.08
C GLU A 26 -9.31 22.92 9.93
N GLN A 27 -8.41 23.90 10.13
CA GLN A 27 -8.05 24.96 9.16
C GLN A 27 -7.28 24.52 7.91
N ALA A 28 -6.96 23.24 7.72
CA ALA A 28 -6.00 22.84 6.68
C ALA A 28 -6.57 22.90 5.24
N ASN A 29 -7.89 22.76 5.05
CA ASN A 29 -8.54 22.65 3.73
C ASN A 29 -9.74 23.60 3.56
N GLN A 30 -9.71 24.82 4.13
CA GLN A 30 -10.76 25.79 3.82
C GLN A 30 -10.59 26.31 2.38
N GLY A 31 -11.38 25.76 1.45
CA GLY A 31 -11.68 26.44 0.20
C GLY A 31 -12.18 27.86 0.50
N ASN A 32 -11.52 28.86 -0.08
CA ASN A 32 -11.80 30.26 0.23
C ASN A 32 -13.16 30.68 -0.36
N LEU A 33 -14.21 30.66 0.45
CA LEU A 33 -15.53 31.22 0.11
C LEU A 33 -15.59 32.76 0.29
N GLY A 34 -14.50 33.38 0.73
CA GLY A 34 -14.41 34.81 1.00
C GLY A 34 -14.52 35.67 -0.27
N GLY A 35 -15.32 36.73 -0.20
CA GLY A 35 -15.53 37.69 -1.30
C GLY A 35 -16.80 37.45 -2.12
N ARG A 36 -17.51 36.35 -1.87
CA ARG A 36 -18.82 36.02 -2.48
C ARG A 36 -19.95 36.79 -1.83
N ALA A 37 -20.96 37.19 -2.61
CA ALA A 37 -22.15 37.83 -2.07
C ALA A 37 -22.98 36.87 -1.21
N LEU A 38 -23.56 37.39 -0.12
CA LEU A 38 -24.46 36.63 0.74
C LEU A 38 -25.81 36.42 0.04
N LEU A 39 -26.35 35.21 0.11
CA LEU A 39 -27.71 34.94 -0.34
C LEU A 39 -28.73 35.52 0.65
N GLY A 40 -29.84 36.03 0.13
CA GLY A 40 -31.00 36.45 0.92
C GLY A 40 -31.90 35.25 1.29
N ASN A 41 -33.21 35.47 1.33
CA ASN A 41 -34.17 34.43 1.70
C ASN A 41 -34.36 33.46 0.53
N LEU A 42 -33.76 32.27 0.60
CA LEU A 42 -33.96 31.23 -0.42
C LEU A 42 -35.36 30.59 -0.27
N ASN A 43 -36.22 30.75 -1.28
CA ASN A 43 -37.48 30.02 -1.34
C ASN A 43 -37.31 28.69 -2.09
N VAL A 44 -37.51 27.56 -1.40
CA VAL A 44 -37.28 26.22 -1.95
C VAL A 44 -38.60 25.49 -2.18
N ASN A 45 -38.81 25.03 -3.41
CA ASN A 45 -39.94 24.19 -3.78
C ASN A 45 -39.46 22.82 -4.24
N VAL A 46 -39.89 21.78 -3.52
CA VAL A 46 -39.61 20.39 -3.90
C VAL A 46 -40.72 19.92 -4.84
N ALA A 47 -40.53 20.16 -6.15
CA ALA A 47 -41.53 19.91 -7.17
C ALA A 47 -41.68 18.41 -7.47
N ASN A 48 -42.80 17.79 -7.04
CA ASN A 48 -42.99 16.33 -7.04
C ASN A 48 -44.09 15.80 -7.98
N ASN A 49 -44.49 16.54 -9.03
CA ASN A 49 -45.63 16.10 -9.85
C ASN A 49 -45.30 14.98 -10.88
N ASP A 50 -44.05 14.74 -11.26
CA ASP A 50 -43.72 13.83 -12.39
C ASP A 50 -42.62 12.79 -12.10
N ALA A 51 -42.25 12.53 -10.83
CA ALA A 51 -41.23 11.54 -10.49
C ALA A 51 -41.70 10.58 -9.38
N THR A 52 -42.12 9.38 -9.78
CA THR A 52 -42.38 8.25 -8.89
C THR A 52 -41.07 7.70 -8.32
N THR A 53 -40.44 8.32 -7.30
CA THR A 53 -39.32 7.73 -6.53
C THR A 53 -38.93 8.60 -5.34
N ARG A 54 -38.84 8.09 -4.07
CA ARG A 54 -39.53 8.46 -2.78
C ARG A 54 -38.66 8.90 -1.56
N PHE A 55 -39.19 9.63 -0.56
CA PHE A 55 -38.82 9.70 0.88
C PHE A 55 -40.15 9.61 1.65
N ALA A 56 -40.15 8.78 2.69
CA ALA A 56 -41.29 8.17 3.39
C ALA A 56 -42.12 7.19 2.53
N TRP A 57 -42.31 5.95 3.01
CA TRP A 57 -43.11 4.92 2.34
C TRP A 57 -44.47 4.68 2.99
N ASP A 58 -45.50 5.27 2.39
CA ASP A 58 -46.81 4.61 2.27
C ASP A 58 -47.41 4.86 0.87
N ASN A 59 -48.26 3.95 0.36
CA ASN A 59 -48.99 4.05 -0.91
C ASN A 59 -48.22 4.56 -2.15
N TYR A 60 -46.97 4.14 -2.35
CA TYR A 60 -46.18 4.47 -3.55
C TYR A 60 -45.96 5.99 -3.82
N ALA A 61 -46.13 6.88 -2.85
CA ALA A 61 -45.88 8.33 -2.98
C ALA A 61 -44.93 8.88 -1.91
N TRP A 62 -44.34 10.05 -2.18
CA TRP A 62 -43.56 10.83 -1.22
C TRP A 62 -44.46 11.57 -0.22
N SER A 63 -44.08 11.61 1.04
CA SER A 63 -44.62 12.57 2.01
C SER A 63 -43.50 13.10 2.89
N PHE A 64 -43.19 14.39 2.76
CA PHE A 64 -42.24 15.04 3.66
C PHE A 64 -42.97 15.54 4.91
N GLU A 65 -42.45 15.24 6.09
CA GLU A 65 -43.01 15.64 7.38
C GLU A 65 -42.19 16.76 8.03
N ASP A 66 -42.78 17.48 8.98
CA ASP A 66 -42.07 18.49 9.76
C ASP A 66 -40.90 17.84 10.49
N GLY A 67 -39.69 18.38 10.30
CA GLY A 67 -38.45 17.83 10.83
C GLY A 67 -37.61 17.06 9.82
N ASP A 68 -38.10 16.77 8.61
CA ASP A 68 -37.28 16.18 7.54
C ASP A 68 -36.14 17.12 7.11
N GLN A 69 -34.98 16.55 6.80
CA GLN A 69 -33.77 17.33 6.51
C GLN A 69 -33.11 16.91 5.19
N PHE A 70 -32.42 17.84 4.54
CA PHE A 70 -31.48 17.56 3.43
C PHE A 70 -30.25 18.48 3.51
N GLY A 71 -29.15 18.05 2.88
CA GLY A 71 -27.89 18.80 2.80
C GLY A 71 -27.76 19.56 1.48
N ALA A 72 -27.02 20.67 1.50
CA ALA A 72 -26.67 21.48 0.36
C ALA A 72 -25.17 21.78 0.37
N ALA A 73 -24.42 21.20 -0.54
CA ALA A 73 -22.97 21.38 -0.65
C ALA A 73 -22.60 22.40 -1.73
N VAL A 74 -21.68 23.33 -1.42
CA VAL A 74 -21.05 24.19 -2.42
C VAL A 74 -19.95 23.40 -3.11
N VAL A 75 -19.99 23.32 -4.44
CA VAL A 75 -19.05 22.48 -5.21
C VAL A 75 -18.12 23.28 -6.13
N ASP A 76 -18.36 24.59 -6.30
CA ASP A 76 -17.47 25.45 -7.08
C ASP A 76 -16.54 26.31 -6.22
N PRO A 77 -15.25 26.45 -6.58
CA PRO A 77 -14.33 27.36 -5.89
C PRO A 77 -14.44 28.81 -6.39
N THR A 78 -14.82 29.06 -7.64
CA THR A 78 -15.09 30.43 -8.14
C THR A 78 -16.24 30.46 -9.15
N THR A 79 -16.23 29.55 -10.11
CA THR A 79 -17.28 29.45 -11.13
C THR A 79 -17.68 27.99 -11.34
N ILE A 80 -18.82 27.76 -11.99
CA ILE A 80 -19.23 26.42 -12.41
C ILE A 80 -18.14 25.72 -13.25
N ASP A 81 -17.28 26.49 -13.92
CA ASP A 81 -16.18 25.94 -14.70
C ASP A 81 -15.08 25.27 -13.86
N ASP A 82 -14.98 25.67 -12.59
CA ASP A 82 -13.92 25.25 -11.68
C ASP A 82 -14.31 24.11 -10.73
N ILE A 83 -15.50 23.50 -10.91
CA ILE A 83 -15.93 22.35 -10.10
C ILE A 83 -14.90 21.24 -10.22
N SER A 84 -14.32 20.85 -9.08
CA SER A 84 -13.29 19.83 -8.97
C SER A 84 -13.85 18.51 -8.46
N SER A 85 -13.11 17.42 -8.69
CA SER A 85 -13.45 16.07 -8.28
C SER A 85 -12.83 15.69 -6.93
N THR A 86 -12.60 16.64 -6.01
CA THR A 86 -11.80 16.37 -4.80
C THR A 86 -12.41 16.84 -3.49
N GLU A 87 -13.33 17.82 -3.50
CA GLU A 87 -13.84 18.39 -2.26
C GLU A 87 -15.19 19.11 -2.42
N MET A 88 -15.96 19.16 -1.32
CA MET A 88 -17.08 20.07 -1.13
C MET A 88 -16.63 21.26 -0.28
N LEU A 89 -16.98 22.48 -0.65
CA LEU A 89 -16.39 23.69 -0.05
C LEU A 89 -17.19 24.23 1.14
N GLY A 90 -18.44 23.80 1.28
CA GLY A 90 -19.32 24.09 2.41
C GLY A 90 -20.51 23.14 2.41
N ASN A 91 -21.16 22.94 3.56
CA ASN A 91 -22.32 22.07 3.71
C ASN A 91 -23.38 22.74 4.59
N TYR A 92 -24.58 22.93 4.04
CA TYR A 92 -25.69 23.60 4.73
C TYR A 92 -26.86 22.63 4.91
N ILE A 93 -27.44 22.60 6.11
CA ILE A 93 -28.55 21.69 6.43
C ILE A 93 -29.88 22.45 6.36
N PHE A 94 -30.77 21.99 5.51
CA PHE A 94 -32.14 22.47 5.44
C PHE A 94 -33.05 21.56 6.26
N THR A 95 -33.96 22.15 7.02
CA THR A 95 -34.97 21.45 7.82
C THR A 95 -36.36 21.91 7.41
N LYS A 96 -37.27 20.97 7.20
CA LYS A 96 -38.69 21.26 6.94
C LYS A 96 -39.38 21.76 8.20
N GLY A 97 -39.93 22.96 8.14
CA GLY A 97 -40.88 23.49 9.13
C GLY A 97 -42.24 23.78 8.51
N SER A 98 -43.12 24.39 9.30
CA SER A 98 -44.51 24.68 8.92
C SER A 98 -44.68 25.63 7.71
N GLU A 99 -43.65 26.43 7.40
CA GLU A 99 -43.64 27.41 6.32
C GLU A 99 -42.77 26.97 5.11
N GLY A 100 -42.14 25.79 5.17
CA GLY A 100 -41.24 25.28 4.14
C GLY A 100 -39.87 24.86 4.68
N TYR A 101 -38.90 24.67 3.79
CA TYR A 101 -37.52 24.31 4.16
C TYR A 101 -36.71 25.55 4.51
N THR A 102 -36.03 25.51 5.65
CA THR A 102 -35.17 26.62 6.14
C THR A 102 -33.81 26.10 6.57
N THR A 103 -32.77 26.93 6.46
CA THR A 103 -31.43 26.68 6.98
C THR A 103 -31.07 27.77 7.99
N THR A 104 -30.37 27.41 9.07
CA THR A 104 -29.89 28.38 10.07
C THR A 104 -28.55 29.01 9.70
N SER A 105 -27.87 28.46 8.70
CA SER A 105 -26.55 28.90 8.27
C SER A 105 -26.66 29.91 7.13
N GLN A 106 -25.86 30.98 7.18
CA GLN A 106 -25.80 31.98 6.12
C GLN A 106 -25.10 31.40 4.89
N MET A 107 -25.80 31.38 3.75
CA MET A 107 -25.27 30.89 2.47
C MET A 107 -24.69 32.03 1.63
N VAL A 108 -23.86 31.67 0.63
CA VAL A 108 -23.21 32.58 -0.32
C VAL A 108 -23.55 32.19 -1.77
N GLU A 109 -23.37 33.09 -2.73
CA GLU A 109 -23.52 32.72 -4.15
C GLU A 109 -22.56 31.59 -4.57
N GLY A 110 -23.02 30.74 -5.49
CA GLY A 110 -22.26 29.60 -5.99
C GLY A 110 -23.13 28.48 -6.55
N THR A 111 -22.48 27.39 -6.93
CA THR A 111 -23.12 26.17 -7.45
C THR A 111 -23.26 25.14 -6.34
N TYR A 112 -24.48 24.66 -6.19
CA TYR A 112 -24.89 23.79 -5.12
C TYR A 112 -25.30 22.40 -5.63
N MET A 113 -24.88 21.37 -4.90
CA MET A 113 -25.40 20.01 -5.00
C MET A 113 -26.24 19.71 -3.75
N PHE A 114 -27.51 19.37 -3.92
CA PHE A 114 -28.39 19.00 -2.81
C PHE A 114 -28.45 17.47 -2.69
N TYR A 115 -28.50 16.96 -1.47
CA TYR A 115 -28.47 15.53 -1.23
C TYR A 115 -29.13 15.14 0.10
N SER A 116 -29.50 13.86 0.23
CA SER A 116 -29.97 13.29 1.49
C SER A 116 -29.77 11.77 1.50
N TYR A 117 -29.19 11.25 2.57
CA TYR A 117 -28.93 9.81 2.84
C TYR A 117 -28.98 9.58 4.36
N ASP A 118 -29.02 8.35 4.86
CA ASP A 118 -29.04 8.14 6.31
C ASP A 118 -27.77 8.68 6.99
N GLY A 119 -27.94 9.38 8.13
CA GLY A 119 -26.81 9.93 8.88
C GLY A 119 -26.12 11.19 8.31
N PHE A 120 -26.58 11.73 7.18
CA PHE A 120 -25.93 12.88 6.51
C PHE A 120 -25.77 14.13 7.40
N VAL A 121 -26.67 14.33 8.37
CA VAL A 121 -26.67 15.46 9.31
C VAL A 121 -25.49 15.46 10.29
N LYS A 122 -24.82 14.30 10.46
CA LYS A 122 -23.63 14.17 11.30
C LYS A 122 -22.33 14.44 10.53
N LYS A 123 -22.43 14.67 9.21
CA LYS A 123 -21.27 14.89 8.35
C LYS A 123 -20.79 16.33 8.44
N ASN A 124 -19.81 16.54 9.32
CA ASN A 124 -19.14 17.83 9.51
C ASN A 124 -17.89 17.99 8.62
N ASN A 125 -17.52 16.96 7.85
CA ASN A 125 -16.36 17.00 6.96
C ASN A 125 -16.74 17.43 5.53
N ARG A 126 -15.78 18.04 4.84
CA ARG A 126 -15.91 18.61 3.49
C ARG A 126 -15.56 17.62 2.37
N ASN A 127 -15.47 16.33 2.71
CA ASN A 127 -15.19 15.24 1.76
C ASN A 127 -16.42 14.92 0.92
N LEU A 128 -16.22 14.37 -0.28
CA LEU A 128 -17.30 13.92 -1.16
C LEU A 128 -18.18 12.85 -0.48
N ILE A 129 -19.39 12.64 -1.01
CA ILE A 129 -20.36 11.70 -0.43
C ILE A 129 -19.91 10.27 -0.76
N GLU A 130 -19.35 9.59 0.25
CA GLU A 130 -18.97 8.19 0.19
C GLU A 130 -20.19 7.25 0.23
N PHE A 131 -20.08 6.10 -0.41
CA PHE A 131 -21.05 5.02 -0.36
C PHE A 131 -20.37 3.64 -0.33
N ASP A 132 -21.04 2.68 0.31
CA ASP A 132 -20.67 1.28 0.32
C ASP A 132 -21.95 0.44 0.22
N LEU A 133 -22.06 -0.32 -0.87
CA LEU A 133 -23.14 -1.26 -1.15
C LEU A 133 -22.64 -2.71 -1.15
N SER A 134 -21.40 -2.99 -0.76
CA SER A 134 -20.82 -4.34 -0.84
C SER A 134 -21.63 -5.35 -0.04
N THR A 135 -22.09 -4.97 1.16
CA THR A 135 -22.97 -5.78 2.00
C THR A 135 -24.11 -4.90 2.51
N GLN A 136 -25.34 -5.35 2.31
CA GLN A 136 -26.55 -4.74 2.84
C GLN A 136 -27.26 -5.70 3.78
N TYR A 137 -28.01 -5.16 4.73
CA TYR A 137 -28.80 -5.95 5.67
C TYR A 137 -30.28 -5.78 5.36
N ALA A 138 -31.02 -6.89 5.27
CA ALA A 138 -32.46 -6.88 5.15
C ALA A 138 -33.11 -7.80 6.18
N ASP A 139 -34.01 -7.21 6.98
CA ASP A 139 -35.04 -7.99 7.65
C ASP A 139 -36.11 -8.36 6.62
N LEU A 140 -36.17 -9.63 6.24
CA LEU A 140 -37.15 -10.11 5.26
C LEU A 140 -38.60 -10.14 5.79
N ASN A 141 -38.84 -9.85 7.07
CA ASN A 141 -40.17 -9.54 7.59
C ASN A 141 -40.64 -8.12 7.21
N ASP A 142 -39.71 -7.20 6.97
CA ASP A 142 -39.96 -5.86 6.40
C ASP A 142 -38.97 -5.58 5.24
N PRO A 143 -39.12 -6.28 4.11
CA PRO A 143 -38.08 -6.32 3.07
C PRO A 143 -37.84 -4.97 2.40
N LYS A 144 -38.75 -4.00 2.56
CA LYS A 144 -38.60 -2.65 2.02
C LYS A 144 -37.69 -1.78 2.86
N LYS A 145 -37.43 -2.15 4.12
CA LYS A 145 -36.59 -1.39 5.04
C LYS A 145 -35.15 -1.24 4.54
N VAL A 146 -34.60 -2.24 3.86
CA VAL A 146 -33.26 -2.13 3.22
C VAL A 146 -33.18 -0.98 2.20
N ILE A 147 -34.30 -0.65 1.54
CA ILE A 147 -34.37 0.49 0.61
C ILE A 147 -34.25 1.80 1.38
N SER A 148 -34.89 1.91 2.54
CA SER A 148 -34.80 3.11 3.37
C SER A 148 -33.48 3.18 4.14
N ASP A 149 -32.89 2.06 4.54
CA ASP A 149 -31.67 2.10 5.34
C ASP A 149 -30.43 2.38 4.45
N ASN A 150 -30.54 2.17 3.14
CA ASN A 150 -29.47 2.42 2.16
C ASN A 150 -29.83 3.50 1.12
N TYR A 151 -30.81 4.36 1.41
CA TYR A 151 -31.18 5.37 0.43
C TYR A 151 -30.09 6.41 0.26
N LEU A 152 -29.94 6.89 -0.97
CA LEU A 152 -29.14 8.04 -1.29
C LEU A 152 -29.89 8.82 -2.37
N PHE A 153 -30.17 10.08 -2.09
CA PHE A 153 -30.79 11.00 -3.00
C PHE A 153 -29.86 12.17 -3.23
N PHE A 154 -29.92 12.69 -4.44
CA PHE A 154 -29.12 13.82 -4.86
C PHE A 154 -29.90 14.58 -5.93
N SER A 155 -29.52 15.83 -6.11
CA SER A 155 -30.09 16.72 -7.10
C SER A 155 -29.14 16.94 -8.29
N PRO A 156 -29.66 17.46 -9.41
CA PRO A 156 -28.84 18.22 -10.36
C PRO A 156 -28.09 19.37 -9.66
N LEU A 157 -27.10 19.96 -10.33
CA LEU A 157 -26.42 21.14 -9.81
C LEU A 157 -27.30 22.39 -9.97
N TYR A 158 -27.25 23.31 -9.01
CA TYR A 158 -27.99 24.58 -9.09
C TYR A 158 -27.04 25.75 -8.89
N LYS A 159 -26.92 26.63 -9.89
CA LYS A 159 -26.20 27.89 -9.76
C LYS A 159 -27.12 28.93 -9.11
N ILE A 160 -26.79 29.34 -7.89
CA ILE A 160 -27.57 30.29 -7.10
C ILE A 160 -26.77 31.59 -6.98
N GLU A 161 -27.35 32.68 -7.47
CA GLU A 161 -26.75 34.02 -7.44
C GLU A 161 -27.51 34.90 -6.44
N ALA A 162 -26.80 35.80 -5.75
CA ALA A 162 -27.39 36.60 -4.68
C ALA A 162 -28.56 37.47 -5.16
N GLU A 163 -28.48 37.98 -6.39
CA GLU A 163 -29.55 38.79 -7.00
C GLU A 163 -30.90 38.05 -7.10
N ASN A 164 -30.87 36.72 -7.27
CA ASN A 164 -32.05 35.84 -7.38
C ASN A 164 -32.67 35.47 -6.02
N THR A 165 -32.12 35.97 -4.92
CA THR A 165 -32.54 35.63 -3.54
C THR A 165 -32.90 36.86 -2.71
N THR A 166 -32.97 38.05 -3.35
CA THR A 166 -33.39 39.29 -2.69
C THR A 166 -34.90 39.31 -2.48
N ASP A 167 -35.40 40.10 -1.53
CA ASP A 167 -36.85 40.21 -1.26
C ASP A 167 -37.65 40.68 -2.51
N GLU A 168 -37.01 41.41 -3.43
CA GLU A 168 -37.62 41.89 -4.68
C GLU A 168 -37.63 40.85 -5.80
N ASN A 169 -36.67 39.92 -5.81
CA ASN A 169 -36.45 38.92 -6.87
C ASN A 169 -36.26 37.50 -6.30
N ASN A 170 -37.05 37.11 -5.28
CA ASN A 170 -36.93 35.79 -4.65
C ASN A 170 -37.48 34.69 -5.58
N ILE A 171 -36.64 34.26 -6.53
CA ILE A 171 -36.97 33.23 -7.51
C ILE A 171 -37.00 31.87 -6.79
N GLU A 172 -38.14 31.19 -6.90
CA GLU A 172 -38.35 29.87 -6.30
C GLU A 172 -37.38 28.84 -6.92
N LEU A 173 -36.65 28.11 -6.07
CA LEU A 173 -35.72 27.06 -6.45
C LEU A 173 -36.45 25.73 -6.60
N PRO A 174 -36.60 25.16 -7.82
CA PRO A 174 -37.31 23.90 -8.04
C PRO A 174 -36.39 22.72 -7.77
N LEU A 175 -36.23 22.32 -6.51
CA LEU A 175 -35.40 21.19 -6.13
C LEU A 175 -36.02 19.88 -6.60
N ARG A 176 -35.19 19.08 -7.26
CA ARG A 176 -35.53 17.73 -7.72
C ARG A 176 -34.54 16.73 -7.15
N PHE A 177 -35.03 15.83 -6.31
CA PHE A 177 -34.25 14.71 -5.79
C PHE A 177 -34.49 13.46 -6.64
N THR A 178 -33.42 12.78 -6.98
CA THR A 178 -33.47 11.47 -7.64
C THR A 178 -32.75 10.45 -6.76
N PRO A 179 -33.31 9.24 -6.54
CA PRO A 179 -32.54 8.15 -5.95
C PRO A 179 -31.27 7.90 -6.74
N TYR A 180 -30.19 7.61 -6.06
CA TYR A 180 -28.91 7.35 -6.69
C TYR A 180 -28.81 5.90 -7.18
N TRP A 181 -29.51 4.99 -6.50
CA TRP A 181 -29.47 3.55 -6.75
C TRP A 181 -30.63 3.05 -7.63
N ALA A 182 -30.41 1.86 -8.20
CA ALA A 182 -31.48 1.00 -8.69
C ALA A 182 -31.84 -0.03 -7.62
N THR A 183 -32.99 -0.68 -7.73
CA THR A 183 -33.37 -1.75 -6.77
C THR A 183 -33.48 -3.09 -7.48
N ALA A 184 -32.68 -4.06 -7.06
CA ALA A 184 -32.84 -5.45 -7.47
C ALA A 184 -33.92 -6.14 -6.63
N ALA A 185 -34.79 -6.92 -7.26
CA ALA A 185 -35.82 -7.69 -6.58
C ALA A 185 -35.68 -9.20 -6.85
N PHE A 186 -35.69 -9.98 -5.77
CA PHE A 186 -35.56 -11.44 -5.76
C PHE A 186 -36.81 -12.05 -5.15
N ARG A 187 -37.64 -12.73 -5.95
CA ARG A 187 -38.79 -13.50 -5.45
C ARG A 187 -38.39 -14.95 -5.27
N ILE A 188 -38.50 -15.45 -4.04
CA ILE A 188 -38.02 -16.76 -3.63
C ILE A 188 -39.19 -17.52 -3.01
N LYS A 189 -39.45 -18.73 -3.50
CA LYS A 189 -40.45 -19.63 -2.94
C LYS A 189 -39.78 -20.90 -2.42
N ASN A 190 -40.14 -21.31 -1.21
CA ASN A 190 -39.75 -22.59 -0.66
C ASN A 190 -40.72 -23.69 -1.12
N SER A 191 -40.26 -24.64 -1.93
CA SER A 191 -41.00 -25.85 -2.30
C SER A 191 -40.21 -27.13 -1.98
N THR A 192 -39.39 -27.08 -0.92
CA THR A 192 -38.47 -28.17 -0.56
C THR A 192 -39.12 -29.28 0.26
N GLY A 193 -40.30 -29.04 0.84
CA GLY A 193 -40.97 -29.95 1.78
C GLY A 193 -40.60 -29.74 3.25
N ALA A 194 -39.64 -28.86 3.55
CA ALA A 194 -39.21 -28.48 4.90
C ALA A 194 -38.89 -26.98 4.97
N ASP A 195 -38.79 -26.42 6.16
CA ASP A 195 -38.40 -25.01 6.34
C ASP A 195 -36.90 -24.85 6.08
N PHE A 196 -36.49 -23.71 5.51
CA PHE A 196 -35.09 -23.31 5.39
C PHE A 196 -34.93 -21.84 5.75
N SER A 197 -33.76 -21.49 6.26
CA SER A 197 -33.34 -20.11 6.49
C SER A 197 -32.64 -19.55 5.27
N ILE A 198 -32.95 -18.33 4.86
CA ILE A 198 -32.18 -17.58 3.86
C ILE A 198 -31.14 -16.78 4.62
N SER A 199 -29.87 -17.14 4.46
CA SER A 199 -28.76 -16.44 5.12
C SER A 199 -28.32 -15.24 4.31
N GLN A 200 -28.13 -15.44 2.99
CA GLN A 200 -27.58 -14.39 2.15
C GLN A 200 -28.05 -14.50 0.69
N ILE A 201 -28.15 -13.37 0.01
CA ILE A 201 -28.32 -13.29 -1.44
C ILE A 201 -27.12 -12.55 -2.03
N VAL A 202 -26.42 -13.20 -2.96
CA VAL A 202 -25.19 -12.69 -3.55
C VAL A 202 -25.40 -12.44 -5.05
N LEU A 203 -25.16 -11.21 -5.48
CA LEU A 203 -25.25 -10.80 -6.86
C LEU A 203 -23.84 -10.57 -7.42
N ASN A 204 -23.37 -11.47 -8.29
CA ASN A 204 -22.07 -11.32 -8.94
C ASN A 204 -22.22 -10.74 -10.34
N GLY A 205 -21.53 -9.64 -10.58
CA GLY A 205 -21.56 -8.86 -11.82
C GLY A 205 -20.44 -7.83 -11.81
N ARG A 206 -20.44 -6.91 -12.79
CA ARG A 206 -19.50 -5.78 -12.76
C ARG A 206 -20.18 -4.62 -12.07
N PHE A 207 -19.94 -4.47 -10.77
CA PHE A 207 -20.49 -3.40 -9.95
C PHE A 207 -19.40 -2.49 -9.41
N ILE A 208 -19.74 -1.22 -9.20
CA ILE A 208 -18.95 -0.29 -8.38
C ILE A 208 -19.66 -0.28 -7.03
N ALA A 209 -19.27 -1.17 -6.14
CA ALA A 209 -19.96 -1.34 -4.86
C ALA A 209 -19.55 -0.26 -3.85
N LYS A 210 -18.35 0.32 -3.98
CA LYS A 210 -17.84 1.38 -3.09
C LYS A 210 -17.32 2.56 -3.89
N GLY A 211 -17.45 3.76 -3.33
CA GLY A 211 -16.93 4.96 -3.99
C GLY A 211 -17.44 6.27 -3.41
N GLU A 212 -17.23 7.34 -4.15
CA GLU A 212 -17.68 8.69 -3.81
C GLU A 212 -18.62 9.25 -4.90
N ILE A 213 -19.38 10.31 -4.62
CA ILE A 213 -20.15 11.05 -5.63
C ILE A 213 -19.36 12.27 -6.10
N ASP A 214 -18.98 12.28 -7.38
CA ASP A 214 -18.25 13.35 -8.04
C ASP A 214 -19.18 14.41 -8.67
N PRO A 215 -19.21 15.65 -8.14
CA PRO A 215 -20.01 16.72 -8.72
C PRO A 215 -19.51 17.19 -10.10
N ALA A 216 -18.22 17.02 -10.42
CA ALA A 216 -17.67 17.37 -11.73
C ALA A 216 -18.28 16.51 -12.85
N LYS A 217 -18.60 15.25 -12.54
CA LYS A 217 -19.28 14.33 -13.47
C LYS A 217 -20.74 14.70 -13.68
N ILE A 218 -21.41 15.31 -12.69
CA ILE A 218 -22.80 15.79 -12.84
C ILE A 218 -22.81 16.98 -13.80
N LYS A 219 -21.80 17.86 -13.68
CA LYS A 219 -21.59 18.98 -14.60
C LYS A 219 -21.26 18.52 -16.02
N GLU A 220 -20.34 17.56 -16.21
CA GLU A 220 -20.00 16.98 -17.54
C GLU A 220 -21.24 16.47 -18.27
N ALA A 221 -22.28 16.08 -17.54
CA ALA A 221 -23.53 15.60 -18.07
C ALA A 221 -24.59 16.68 -18.35
N GLU A 222 -24.22 17.95 -18.21
CA GLU A 222 -25.08 19.12 -18.42
C GLU A 222 -26.32 19.14 -17.50
N MET A 223 -26.27 18.42 -16.36
CA MET A 223 -27.33 18.39 -15.36
C MET A 223 -27.20 19.56 -14.38
N PHE A 224 -27.39 20.79 -14.90
CA PHE A 224 -27.38 21.99 -14.06
C PHE A 224 -28.51 22.97 -14.38
N TYR A 225 -29.06 23.57 -13.32
CA TYR A 225 -30.05 24.63 -13.36
C TYR A 225 -29.39 25.99 -13.11
N SER A 226 -29.82 27.01 -13.85
CA SER A 226 -29.43 28.40 -13.63
C SER A 226 -30.57 29.33 -14.07
N VAL A 227 -30.56 30.58 -13.60
CA VAL A 227 -31.46 31.62 -14.10
C VAL A 227 -30.79 32.27 -15.31
N PRO A 228 -31.38 32.23 -16.52
CA PRO A 228 -30.82 32.92 -17.69
C PRO A 228 -30.78 34.44 -17.46
N GLU A 229 -29.90 35.15 -18.18
CA GLU A 229 -29.81 36.61 -18.10
C GLU A 229 -31.17 37.26 -18.43
N GLY A 230 -31.76 37.95 -17.45
CA GLY A 230 -33.08 38.58 -17.57
C GLY A 230 -34.27 37.62 -17.43
N GLY A 231 -34.05 36.37 -17.03
CA GLY A 231 -35.08 35.38 -16.73
C GLY A 231 -35.68 35.54 -15.32
N ASP A 232 -36.83 34.89 -15.09
CA ASP A 232 -37.58 34.92 -13.84
C ASP A 232 -37.76 33.52 -13.21
N ALA A 233 -37.09 32.49 -13.76
CA ALA A 233 -37.15 31.12 -13.31
C ALA A 233 -35.83 30.36 -13.54
N TYR A 234 -35.61 29.32 -12.75
CA TYR A 234 -34.51 28.38 -12.98
C TYR A 234 -34.81 27.48 -14.19
N GLU A 235 -33.89 27.46 -15.14
CA GLU A 235 -33.96 26.63 -16.35
C GLU A 235 -32.83 25.59 -16.34
N LEU A 236 -33.14 24.38 -16.83
CA LEU A 236 -32.17 23.29 -17.00
C LEU A 236 -31.44 23.47 -18.34
N THR A 237 -30.11 23.41 -18.35
CA THR A 237 -29.31 23.68 -19.57
C THR A 237 -29.52 22.68 -20.72
N LEU A 238 -30.20 21.56 -20.48
CA LEU A 238 -30.60 20.57 -21.49
C LEU A 238 -31.70 21.02 -22.46
N LEU A 239 -32.16 22.27 -22.35
CA LEU A 239 -33.08 22.86 -23.31
C LEU A 239 -32.42 22.95 -24.69
N ASN A 240 -33.12 22.47 -25.73
CA ASN A 240 -32.65 22.64 -27.09
C ASN A 240 -32.71 24.14 -27.50
N PRO A 241 -32.12 24.56 -28.64
CA PRO A 241 -32.17 25.97 -29.11
C PRO A 241 -33.57 26.54 -29.40
N LYS A 242 -34.65 25.76 -29.23
CA LYS A 242 -36.06 26.16 -29.33
C LYS A 242 -36.77 26.20 -27.98
N GLY A 243 -36.08 25.99 -26.87
CA GLY A 243 -36.64 26.15 -25.52
C GLY A 243 -37.62 25.05 -25.08
N GLU A 244 -37.61 23.88 -25.72
CA GLU A 244 -38.50 22.77 -25.35
C GLU A 244 -37.73 21.68 -24.59
N LEU A 245 -38.20 21.40 -23.37
CA LEU A 245 -37.86 20.22 -22.58
C LEU A 245 -38.69 19.05 -23.13
N THR A 246 -38.07 18.03 -23.70
CA THR A 246 -38.77 16.75 -23.93
C THR A 246 -38.37 15.79 -22.82
N ASP A 247 -39.33 15.09 -22.23
CA ASP A 247 -39.07 14.07 -21.19
C ASP A 247 -38.03 13.05 -21.65
N GLU A 248 -38.00 12.77 -22.96
CA GLU A 248 -37.05 11.88 -23.61
C GLU A 248 -35.60 12.41 -23.58
N LYS A 249 -35.38 13.74 -23.68
CA LYS A 249 -34.06 14.37 -23.58
C LYS A 249 -33.58 14.52 -22.15
N VAL A 250 -34.50 14.80 -21.22
CA VAL A 250 -34.20 14.77 -19.79
C VAL A 250 -33.78 13.36 -19.42
N GLU A 251 -34.58 12.35 -19.74
CA GLU A 251 -34.27 10.95 -19.49
C GLU A 251 -32.99 10.48 -20.24
N GLU A 252 -32.71 10.96 -21.46
CA GLU A 252 -31.46 10.71 -22.17
C GLU A 252 -30.25 11.37 -21.52
N ALA A 253 -30.40 12.59 -20.98
CA ALA A 253 -29.34 13.29 -20.28
C ALA A 253 -29.08 12.70 -18.89
N TYR A 254 -30.13 12.30 -18.16
CA TYR A 254 -29.99 11.44 -16.99
C TYR A 254 -29.27 10.14 -17.43
N LYS A 255 -29.70 9.46 -18.49
CA LYS A 255 -29.00 8.26 -19.00
C LYS A 255 -27.58 8.52 -19.49
N ALA A 256 -27.23 9.70 -20.00
CA ALA A 256 -25.90 10.05 -20.49
C ALA A 256 -24.97 10.45 -19.35
N ALA A 257 -25.48 11.20 -18.37
CA ALA A 257 -24.88 11.42 -17.06
C ALA A 257 -24.53 10.07 -16.43
N TYR A 258 -25.52 9.18 -16.30
CA TYR A 258 -25.40 7.90 -15.60
C TYR A 258 -24.86 6.74 -16.44
N LYS A 259 -24.63 6.91 -17.75
CA LYS A 259 -23.83 5.99 -18.59
C LYS A 259 -22.35 6.31 -18.53
N ALA A 260 -21.96 7.51 -18.09
CA ALA A 260 -20.58 7.76 -17.73
C ALA A 260 -20.24 6.80 -16.59
N LYS A 261 -19.27 5.93 -16.85
CA LYS A 261 -18.93 4.75 -16.06
C LYS A 261 -18.43 5.07 -14.65
N ASP A 262 -18.30 6.33 -14.28
CA ASP A 262 -17.49 6.79 -13.16
C ASP A 262 -18.06 8.11 -12.62
N PHE A 263 -18.97 8.03 -11.64
CA PHE A 263 -19.18 9.15 -10.70
C PHE A 263 -18.30 9.01 -9.45
N SER A 264 -17.52 7.94 -9.34
CA SER A 264 -16.63 7.72 -8.22
C SER A 264 -15.20 8.06 -8.60
N ILE A 265 -14.59 8.96 -7.85
CA ILE A 265 -13.13 9.07 -7.79
C ILE A 265 -12.70 7.92 -6.87
N ASN A 266 -11.94 6.94 -7.38
CA ASN A 266 -11.49 5.73 -6.66
C ASN A 266 -12.52 4.59 -6.50
N GLY A 267 -13.48 4.43 -7.40
CA GLY A 267 -14.43 3.32 -7.33
C GLY A 267 -13.76 1.95 -7.40
N GLU A 268 -13.87 1.17 -6.32
CA GLU A 268 -13.44 -0.23 -6.33
C GLU A 268 -14.47 -1.06 -7.11
N THR A 269 -14.01 -1.71 -8.17
CA THR A 269 -14.86 -2.63 -8.91
C THR A 269 -14.99 -3.91 -8.09
N SER A 270 -16.08 -4.06 -7.35
CA SER A 270 -16.41 -5.33 -6.72
C SER A 270 -17.07 -6.24 -7.76
N GLY A 271 -16.61 -7.49 -7.82
CA GLY A 271 -17.30 -8.54 -8.57
C GLY A 271 -18.67 -8.90 -7.98
N THR A 272 -19.01 -8.40 -6.79
CA THR A 272 -20.06 -8.95 -5.93
C THR A 272 -20.76 -7.89 -5.06
N ILE A 273 -22.09 -7.99 -4.93
CA ILE A 273 -22.90 -7.29 -3.92
C ILE A 273 -23.68 -8.35 -3.13
N ALA A 274 -23.67 -8.28 -1.80
CA ALA A 274 -24.35 -9.20 -0.92
C ALA A 274 -25.51 -8.53 -0.14
N LEU A 275 -26.56 -9.31 0.10
CA LEU A 275 -27.66 -8.99 1.01
C LEU A 275 -27.69 -10.05 2.09
N ASP A 276 -27.35 -9.66 3.30
CA ASP A 276 -27.50 -10.46 4.50
C ASP A 276 -28.98 -10.43 4.94
N CYS A 277 -29.53 -11.62 5.17
CA CYS A 277 -30.94 -11.85 5.45
C CYS A 277 -31.18 -12.37 6.89
N ASP A 278 -30.16 -12.34 7.76
CA ASP A 278 -30.25 -12.71 9.18
C ASP A 278 -30.93 -14.08 9.41
N ASP A 279 -30.56 -15.06 8.58
CA ASP A 279 -31.11 -16.42 8.60
C ASP A 279 -32.65 -16.50 8.59
N TYR A 280 -33.30 -15.60 7.86
CA TYR A 280 -34.75 -15.56 7.75
C TYR A 280 -35.36 -16.92 7.39
N VAL A 281 -36.14 -17.49 8.30
CA VAL A 281 -36.80 -18.78 8.12
C VAL A 281 -37.98 -18.63 7.15
N LEU A 282 -37.84 -19.20 5.96
CA LEU A 282 -38.91 -19.33 4.99
C LEU A 282 -39.56 -20.71 5.14
N ALA A 283 -40.79 -20.73 5.65
CA ALA A 283 -41.55 -21.96 5.84
C ALA A 283 -41.85 -22.68 4.50
N ASN A 284 -41.97 -24.00 4.53
CA ASN A 284 -42.31 -24.76 3.34
C ASN A 284 -43.65 -24.32 2.71
N GLY A 285 -43.62 -24.02 1.42
CA GLY A 285 -44.77 -23.56 0.63
C GLY A 285 -44.88 -22.04 0.54
N GLU A 286 -44.17 -21.29 1.39
CA GLU A 286 -44.23 -19.83 1.45
C GLU A 286 -43.28 -19.15 0.44
N GLU A 287 -43.54 -17.87 0.19
CA GLU A 287 -42.78 -17.01 -0.72
C GLU A 287 -42.36 -15.71 -0.02
N VAL A 288 -41.16 -15.22 -0.33
CA VAL A 288 -40.67 -13.91 0.11
C VAL A 288 -40.07 -13.13 -1.05
N THR A 289 -40.13 -11.80 -0.98
CA THR A 289 -39.42 -10.91 -1.91
C THR A 289 -38.33 -10.17 -1.16
N ALA A 290 -37.08 -10.38 -1.52
CA ALA A 290 -35.96 -9.61 -1.02
C ALA A 290 -35.63 -8.47 -1.98
N TYR A 291 -35.29 -7.30 -1.42
CA TYR A 291 -34.84 -6.13 -2.17
C TYR A 291 -33.37 -5.82 -1.84
N MET A 292 -32.64 -5.29 -2.81
CA MET A 292 -31.22 -4.93 -2.65
C MET A 292 -30.97 -3.67 -3.48
N GLN A 293 -30.33 -2.64 -2.90
CA GLN A 293 -29.87 -1.49 -3.67
C GLN A 293 -28.66 -1.90 -4.50
N VAL A 294 -28.66 -1.54 -5.78
CA VAL A 294 -27.55 -1.87 -6.68
C VAL A 294 -27.15 -0.65 -7.51
N PRO A 295 -25.86 -0.51 -7.86
CA PRO A 295 -25.42 0.54 -8.77
C PRO A 295 -26.11 0.44 -10.13
N VAL A 296 -26.40 1.60 -10.71
CA VAL A 296 -26.92 1.72 -12.07
C VAL A 296 -25.91 1.07 -13.02
N SER A 297 -26.34 0.02 -13.72
CA SER A 297 -25.42 -0.77 -14.53
C SER A 297 -26.15 -1.62 -15.57
N LYS A 298 -25.48 -1.88 -16.69
CA LYS A 298 -25.94 -2.82 -17.70
C LYS A 298 -25.11 -4.10 -17.62
N GLN A 299 -25.74 -5.18 -17.19
CA GLN A 299 -25.09 -6.46 -16.94
C GLN A 299 -25.29 -7.41 -18.14
N THR A 300 -24.17 -7.87 -18.70
CA THR A 300 -24.14 -8.86 -19.79
C THR A 300 -23.90 -10.29 -19.28
N SER A 301 -23.38 -10.43 -18.06
CA SER A 301 -23.03 -11.70 -17.41
C SER A 301 -23.26 -11.58 -15.90
N LEU A 302 -24.53 -11.54 -15.51
CA LEU A 302 -24.97 -11.48 -14.11
C LEU A 302 -25.20 -12.89 -13.58
N THR A 303 -24.77 -13.17 -12.36
CA THR A 303 -25.18 -14.38 -11.64
C THR A 303 -25.72 -13.99 -10.27
N ALA A 304 -26.79 -14.63 -9.84
CA ALA A 304 -27.36 -14.48 -8.51
C ALA A 304 -27.28 -15.83 -7.80
N SER A 305 -26.77 -15.82 -6.58
CA SER A 305 -26.72 -16.96 -5.68
C SER A 305 -27.59 -16.65 -4.47
N ILE A 306 -28.35 -17.63 -3.99
CA ILE A 306 -29.09 -17.53 -2.73
C ILE A 306 -28.52 -18.61 -1.84
N ILE A 307 -28.00 -18.21 -0.69
CA ILE A 307 -27.44 -19.05 0.34
C ILE A 307 -28.57 -19.34 1.33
N VAL A 308 -28.85 -20.63 1.52
CA VAL A 308 -29.88 -21.09 2.44
C VAL A 308 -29.29 -22.10 3.42
N LYS A 309 -29.72 -22.04 4.67
CA LYS A 309 -29.46 -23.04 5.72
C LYS A 309 -30.70 -23.91 5.90
N VAL A 310 -30.53 -25.22 5.98
CA VAL A 310 -31.64 -26.14 6.26
C VAL A 310 -31.36 -26.79 7.61
N ASN A 311 -32.33 -26.74 8.53
CA ASN A 311 -32.17 -27.42 9.83
C ASN A 311 -31.91 -28.92 9.61
N GLY A 312 -30.75 -29.39 10.07
CA GLY A 312 -30.30 -30.78 9.91
C GLY A 312 -29.59 -31.11 8.60
N VAL A 313 -29.30 -30.11 7.74
CA VAL A 313 -28.45 -30.26 6.55
C VAL A 313 -27.51 -29.04 6.46
N SER A 314 -26.22 -29.26 6.68
CA SER A 314 -25.17 -28.23 6.72
C SER A 314 -24.72 -27.70 5.34
N LYS A 315 -25.44 -28.01 4.26
CA LYS A 315 -25.02 -27.76 2.88
C LYS A 315 -25.62 -26.47 2.32
N GLU A 316 -24.77 -25.62 1.72
CA GLU A 316 -25.18 -24.51 0.86
C GLU A 316 -25.94 -25.05 -0.36
N ILE A 317 -27.10 -24.47 -0.67
CA ILE A 317 -27.86 -24.83 -1.88
C ILE A 317 -27.83 -23.65 -2.84
N LYS A 318 -26.93 -23.71 -3.84
CA LYS A 318 -26.97 -22.79 -4.98
C LYS A 318 -28.19 -23.08 -5.85
N VAL A 319 -29.21 -22.24 -5.71
CA VAL A 319 -30.48 -22.42 -6.42
C VAL A 319 -30.32 -22.14 -7.92
N THR A 320 -30.54 -23.15 -8.75
CA THR A 320 -30.62 -23.02 -10.22
C THR A 320 -32.09 -23.06 -10.68
N ASN A 321 -32.47 -22.17 -11.60
CA ASN A 321 -33.83 -22.08 -12.13
C ASN A 321 -34.06 -23.25 -13.09
N THR A 322 -34.65 -24.34 -12.59
CA THR A 322 -35.12 -25.43 -13.44
C THR A 322 -36.35 -24.97 -14.22
N ARG A 323 -36.16 -24.67 -15.50
CA ARG A 323 -37.27 -24.57 -16.45
C ARG A 323 -37.97 -25.93 -16.49
N GLU A 324 -39.29 -25.98 -16.26
CA GLU A 324 -40.06 -27.21 -16.43
C GLU A 324 -39.93 -27.71 -17.87
N GLY A 325 -39.20 -28.81 -18.05
CA GLY A 325 -39.16 -29.56 -19.31
C GLY A 325 -37.76 -29.98 -19.77
N GLY A 326 -37.29 -31.13 -19.26
CA GLY A 326 -36.28 -31.96 -19.94
C GLY A 326 -34.86 -31.89 -19.34
N ASN A 327 -34.34 -33.09 -19.01
CA ASN A 327 -32.96 -33.47 -18.68
C ASN A 327 -32.00 -32.36 -18.21
N VAL A 328 -31.56 -32.46 -16.96
CA VAL A 328 -30.58 -31.60 -16.30
C VAL A 328 -29.16 -32.09 -16.58
N PRO A 329 -28.31 -31.34 -17.31
CA PRO A 329 -26.87 -31.40 -17.15
C PRO A 329 -26.35 -30.22 -16.33
N ASN A 330 -25.24 -30.48 -15.63
CA ASN A 330 -24.53 -29.63 -14.69
C ASN A 330 -24.34 -28.16 -15.11
N THR A 331 -24.44 -27.26 -14.13
CA THR A 331 -24.03 -25.83 -14.16
C THR A 331 -24.57 -25.00 -15.33
N PHE A 332 -25.66 -24.28 -15.07
CA PHE A 332 -26.02 -23.10 -15.86
C PHE A 332 -25.98 -21.87 -14.96
N SER A 333 -25.15 -20.89 -15.33
CA SER A 333 -25.37 -19.50 -14.95
C SER A 333 -26.74 -19.08 -15.49
N ILE A 334 -27.63 -18.61 -14.63
CA ILE A 334 -28.90 -18.05 -15.09
C ILE A 334 -28.62 -16.62 -15.54
N ALA A 335 -28.17 -16.45 -16.78
CA ALA A 335 -28.56 -15.23 -17.48
C ALA A 335 -30.09 -15.26 -17.55
N SER A 336 -30.77 -14.25 -17.01
CA SER A 336 -32.24 -14.13 -17.04
C SER A 336 -32.75 -14.50 -18.43
N ALA A 337 -33.29 -15.72 -18.58
CA ALA A 337 -33.67 -16.24 -19.88
C ALA A 337 -34.91 -15.46 -20.35
N GLY A 338 -34.69 -14.49 -21.25
CA GLY A 338 -35.72 -13.59 -21.78
C GLY A 338 -35.25 -12.13 -21.85
N ILE A 339 -34.27 -11.73 -21.04
CA ILE A 339 -33.70 -10.38 -21.02
C ILE A 339 -32.19 -10.51 -21.24
N LYS A 340 -31.75 -10.72 -22.49
CA LYS A 340 -30.32 -10.50 -22.81
C LYS A 340 -30.03 -9.03 -22.51
N ASN A 341 -29.09 -8.76 -21.60
CA ASN A 341 -28.76 -7.45 -21.04
C ASN A 341 -29.75 -6.95 -19.96
N LEU A 342 -29.54 -7.32 -18.71
CA LEU A 342 -30.28 -6.73 -17.60
C LEU A 342 -29.76 -5.30 -17.36
N SER A 343 -30.66 -4.33 -17.31
CA SER A 343 -30.34 -2.94 -16.96
C SER A 343 -30.90 -2.66 -15.58
N PHE A 344 -30.03 -2.31 -14.66
CA PHE A 344 -30.40 -1.69 -13.41
C PHE A 344 -30.48 -0.20 -13.68
N ASP A 345 -31.70 0.27 -13.93
CA ASP A 345 -31.97 1.68 -14.14
C ASP A 345 -32.22 2.33 -12.78
N ARG A 346 -31.66 3.53 -12.61
CA ARG A 346 -31.93 4.40 -11.47
C ARG A 346 -33.42 4.45 -11.21
N SER A 347 -33.82 4.54 -9.94
CA SER A 347 -35.22 4.75 -9.59
C SER A 347 -36.17 3.60 -9.92
N LYS A 348 -35.69 2.52 -10.56
CA LYS A 348 -36.53 1.39 -10.96
C LYS A 348 -36.19 0.15 -10.15
N THR A 349 -37.24 -0.61 -9.87
CA THR A 349 -37.11 -1.96 -9.35
C THR A 349 -37.01 -2.93 -10.53
N THR A 350 -35.90 -3.65 -10.62
CA THR A 350 -35.63 -4.64 -11.67
C THR A 350 -35.66 -6.04 -11.08
N ALA A 351 -36.54 -6.89 -11.62
CA ALA A 351 -36.60 -8.30 -11.24
C ALA A 351 -35.37 -9.06 -11.77
N VAL A 352 -34.65 -9.75 -10.89
CA VAL A 352 -33.39 -10.42 -11.26
C VAL A 352 -33.63 -11.71 -12.06
N PHE A 353 -34.68 -12.46 -11.74
CA PHE A 353 -35.01 -13.72 -12.43
C PHE A 353 -35.89 -13.55 -13.69
N GLY A 354 -36.16 -12.30 -14.10
CA GLY A 354 -37.04 -11.95 -15.22
C GLY A 354 -38.48 -11.68 -14.78
N LEU A 355 -39.39 -11.52 -15.75
CA LEU A 355 -40.82 -11.31 -15.52
C LEU A 355 -41.64 -12.50 -16.07
N GLU A 356 -42.72 -12.84 -15.38
CA GLU A 356 -43.78 -13.72 -15.86
C GLU A 356 -44.56 -13.06 -17.01
N SER A 357 -45.37 -13.85 -17.73
CA SER A 357 -46.17 -13.34 -18.86
C SER A 357 -47.17 -12.25 -18.49
N ASN A 358 -47.55 -12.16 -17.22
CA ASN A 358 -48.45 -11.14 -16.69
C ASN A 358 -47.72 -9.85 -16.24
N GLY A 359 -46.39 -9.81 -16.33
CA GLY A 359 -45.56 -8.67 -15.95
C GLY A 359 -45.03 -8.71 -14.52
N ASP A 360 -45.38 -9.70 -13.72
CA ASP A 360 -44.85 -9.86 -12.35
C ASP A 360 -43.42 -10.39 -12.37
N ALA A 361 -42.63 -10.13 -11.32
CA ALA A 361 -41.31 -10.75 -11.19
C ALA A 361 -41.42 -12.28 -11.14
N LYS A 362 -40.59 -12.96 -11.93
CA LYS A 362 -40.51 -14.42 -11.99
C LYS A 362 -40.10 -14.95 -10.62
N VAL A 363 -40.87 -15.92 -10.12
CA VAL A 363 -40.58 -16.56 -8.82
C VAL A 363 -39.51 -17.62 -9.04
N LEU A 364 -38.47 -17.59 -8.22
CA LEU A 364 -37.51 -18.68 -8.12
C LEU A 364 -38.07 -19.74 -7.17
N ASP A 365 -38.41 -20.90 -7.74
CA ASP A 365 -38.95 -22.03 -7.02
C ASP A 365 -37.82 -22.94 -6.53
N VAL A 366 -37.52 -22.91 -5.23
CA VAL A 366 -36.50 -23.75 -4.59
C VAL A 366 -37.11 -25.14 -4.36
N LYS A 367 -36.85 -26.07 -5.28
CA LYS A 367 -37.34 -27.46 -5.20
C LYS A 367 -36.25 -28.41 -4.72
N ALA A 368 -36.59 -29.29 -3.78
CA ALA A 368 -35.70 -30.36 -3.33
C ALA A 368 -35.75 -31.55 -4.29
N ASN A 369 -34.90 -31.55 -5.32
CA ASN A 369 -34.49 -32.81 -5.95
C ASN A 369 -33.05 -33.21 -5.55
N ASN A 370 -32.19 -32.26 -5.17
CA ASN A 370 -30.75 -32.47 -4.99
C ASN A 370 -30.16 -31.76 -3.74
N LEU A 371 -30.93 -31.47 -2.69
CA LEU A 371 -30.39 -30.84 -1.46
C LEU A 371 -29.37 -31.73 -0.71
N GLN A 372 -29.25 -33.00 -1.11
CA GLN A 372 -28.27 -33.94 -0.58
C GLN A 372 -26.94 -33.96 -1.36
N ASP A 373 -26.83 -33.28 -2.51
CA ASP A 373 -25.71 -33.46 -3.47
C ASP A 373 -24.69 -32.32 -3.56
N ALA A 374 -24.84 -31.18 -2.86
CA ALA A 374 -23.78 -30.16 -2.78
C ALA A 374 -22.70 -30.63 -1.78
N GLY A 375 -21.47 -30.90 -2.20
CA GLY A 375 -20.37 -31.20 -1.26
C GLY A 375 -19.93 -29.94 -0.51
N GLY A 376 -19.90 -29.97 0.82
CA GLY A 376 -19.35 -28.90 1.67
C GLY A 376 -20.30 -28.34 2.75
N PHE A 377 -19.74 -27.64 3.74
CA PHE A 377 -20.35 -27.09 4.94
C PHE A 377 -20.20 -25.57 4.95
N TYR A 378 -21.28 -24.84 5.22
CA TYR A 378 -21.20 -23.39 5.45
C TYR A 378 -20.98 -23.10 6.93
N VAL A 379 -20.08 -22.19 7.26
CA VAL A 379 -19.72 -21.83 8.64
C VAL A 379 -19.61 -20.31 8.77
N ASP A 380 -20.36 -19.73 9.71
CA ASP A 380 -20.37 -18.27 9.93
C ASP A 380 -19.40 -17.80 11.01
N ASN A 381 -19.03 -18.70 11.90
CA ASN A 381 -18.18 -18.41 13.04
C ASN A 381 -17.33 -19.65 13.40
N ASN A 382 -16.34 -19.45 14.27
CA ASN A 382 -15.41 -20.51 14.67
C ASN A 382 -16.10 -21.63 15.48
N GLU A 383 -17.21 -21.34 16.18
CA GLU A 383 -17.95 -22.35 16.95
C GLU A 383 -18.61 -23.38 16.01
N GLU A 384 -19.25 -22.91 14.93
CA GLU A 384 -19.82 -23.77 13.89
C GLU A 384 -18.73 -24.56 13.15
N LEU A 385 -17.60 -23.92 12.85
CA LEU A 385 -16.45 -24.60 12.22
C LEU A 385 -15.95 -25.77 13.09
N LEU A 386 -15.76 -25.52 14.39
CA LEU A 386 -15.32 -26.54 15.35
C LEU A 386 -16.37 -27.65 15.48
N GLU A 387 -17.67 -27.32 15.53
CA GLU A 387 -18.75 -28.31 15.60
C GLU A 387 -18.72 -29.25 14.38
N VAL A 388 -18.51 -28.72 13.18
CA VAL A 388 -18.43 -29.54 11.96
C VAL A 388 -17.19 -30.44 12.01
N LEU A 389 -16.02 -29.90 12.36
CA LEU A 389 -14.78 -30.69 12.47
C LEU A 389 -14.89 -31.82 13.52
N ASP A 390 -15.60 -31.58 14.62
CA ASP A 390 -15.82 -32.57 15.68
C ASP A 390 -16.77 -33.69 15.27
N ASN A 391 -17.82 -33.39 14.52
CA ASN A 391 -18.90 -34.32 14.19
C ASN A 391 -18.68 -35.11 12.90
N GLU A 392 -18.03 -34.50 11.91
CA GLU A 392 -17.91 -35.08 10.58
C GLU A 392 -16.69 -35.98 10.44
N ARG A 393 -16.82 -37.02 9.61
CA ARG A 393 -15.77 -38.01 9.37
C ARG A 393 -15.67 -38.27 7.86
N GLY A 394 -14.69 -37.67 7.21
CA GLY A 394 -14.43 -37.84 5.78
C GLY A 394 -13.82 -36.59 5.14
N ASP A 395 -13.94 -36.47 3.83
CA ASP A 395 -13.54 -35.25 3.13
C ASP A 395 -14.57 -34.14 3.41
N ILE A 396 -14.09 -32.99 3.88
CA ILE A 396 -14.89 -31.81 4.24
C ILE A 396 -14.48 -30.66 3.33
N SER A 397 -15.45 -29.94 2.79
CA SER A 397 -15.21 -28.64 2.17
C SER A 397 -15.97 -27.59 2.96
N PHE A 398 -15.40 -26.41 3.18
CA PHE A 398 -15.96 -25.31 3.94
C PHE A 398 -16.17 -24.08 3.05
N TYR A 399 -17.33 -23.46 3.21
CA TYR A 399 -17.63 -22.12 2.73
C TYR A 399 -17.75 -21.22 3.95
N ASN A 400 -16.65 -20.55 4.31
CA ASN A 400 -16.59 -19.72 5.51
C ASN A 400 -17.04 -18.27 5.23
N ALA A 401 -17.71 -17.66 6.20
CA ALA A 401 -17.97 -16.22 6.19
C ALA A 401 -16.70 -15.41 6.49
N SER A 402 -16.71 -14.11 6.20
CA SER A 402 -15.56 -13.21 6.36
C SER A 402 -15.09 -13.03 7.82
N GLY A 403 -15.88 -13.48 8.80
CA GLY A 403 -15.54 -13.41 10.23
C GLY A 403 -14.91 -14.68 10.80
N VAL A 404 -14.79 -15.75 10.01
CA VAL A 404 -14.15 -17.00 10.44
C VAL A 404 -12.65 -16.88 10.29
N THR A 405 -11.92 -17.12 11.38
CA THR A 405 -10.46 -17.01 11.43
C THR A 405 -9.85 -18.31 11.94
N LEU A 406 -8.71 -18.72 11.40
CA LEU A 406 -7.95 -19.84 11.94
C LEU A 406 -7.14 -19.37 13.14
N ASN A 407 -7.72 -19.55 14.32
CA ASN A 407 -7.07 -19.28 15.60
C ASN A 407 -6.46 -20.55 16.22
N ASP A 408 -5.84 -20.41 17.39
CA ASP A 408 -5.13 -21.50 18.09
C ASP A 408 -6.00 -22.77 18.25
N ASP A 409 -7.25 -22.59 18.68
CA ASP A 409 -8.19 -23.69 18.89
C ASP A 409 -8.54 -24.39 17.58
N VAL A 410 -8.86 -23.62 16.53
CA VAL A 410 -9.20 -24.16 15.20
C VAL A 410 -8.00 -24.89 14.60
N ILE A 411 -6.79 -24.31 14.63
CA ILE A 411 -5.58 -24.96 14.11
C ILE A 411 -5.29 -26.26 14.86
N SER A 412 -5.43 -26.27 16.19
CA SER A 412 -5.27 -27.47 16.99
C SER A 412 -6.24 -28.59 16.56
N VAL A 413 -7.51 -28.27 16.32
CA VAL A 413 -8.50 -29.24 15.85
C VAL A 413 -8.19 -29.70 14.42
N LEU A 414 -7.86 -28.78 13.51
CA LEU A 414 -7.46 -29.10 12.12
C LEU A 414 -6.29 -30.08 12.09
N ASN A 415 -5.25 -29.84 12.90
CA ASN A 415 -4.10 -30.74 13.01
C ASN A 415 -4.46 -32.14 13.53
N SER A 416 -5.49 -32.22 14.38
CA SER A 416 -5.99 -33.48 14.93
C SER A 416 -6.94 -34.23 13.99
N TYR A 417 -7.45 -33.55 12.96
CA TYR A 417 -8.36 -34.12 11.99
C TYR A 417 -7.65 -35.13 11.10
N ASN A 418 -8.12 -36.38 11.11
CA ASN A 418 -7.48 -37.50 10.43
C ASN A 418 -8.46 -38.34 9.59
N ALA A 419 -9.67 -37.82 9.37
CA ALA A 419 -10.75 -38.58 8.73
C ALA A 419 -10.84 -38.38 7.21
N GLY A 420 -10.23 -37.33 6.65
CA GLY A 420 -10.20 -37.02 5.20
C GLY A 420 -9.57 -35.66 4.90
N SER A 421 -9.67 -35.18 3.65
CA SER A 421 -9.20 -33.85 3.27
C SER A 421 -10.08 -32.74 3.82
N ILE A 422 -9.50 -31.56 4.06
CA ILE A 422 -10.24 -30.35 4.39
C ILE A 422 -9.99 -29.31 3.31
N THR A 423 -11.04 -28.69 2.77
CA THR A 423 -10.94 -27.61 1.78
C THR A 423 -11.60 -26.35 2.31
N PHE A 424 -10.93 -25.20 2.26
CA PHE A 424 -11.54 -23.88 2.50
C PHE A 424 -11.70 -23.16 1.16
N SER A 425 -12.95 -22.95 0.73
CA SER A 425 -13.24 -22.42 -0.60
C SER A 425 -13.29 -20.89 -0.69
N ASN A 426 -13.44 -20.19 0.44
CA ASN A 426 -13.42 -18.73 0.52
C ASN A 426 -12.10 -18.23 1.13
N PRO A 427 -11.75 -16.94 0.93
CA PRO A 427 -10.62 -16.34 1.63
C PRO A 427 -10.72 -16.51 3.14
N ILE A 428 -9.56 -16.68 3.80
CA ILE A 428 -9.50 -16.91 5.23
C ILE A 428 -8.32 -16.20 5.87
N SER A 429 -8.52 -15.71 7.10
CA SER A 429 -7.45 -15.14 7.90
C SER A 429 -6.93 -16.12 8.96
N ILE A 430 -5.66 -15.96 9.30
CA ILE A 430 -4.98 -16.71 10.36
C ILE A 430 -4.51 -15.72 11.43
N GLU A 431 -4.86 -16.00 12.68
CA GLU A 431 -4.52 -15.18 13.84
C GLU A 431 -4.09 -16.11 14.97
N VAL A 432 -2.78 -16.16 15.25
CA VAL A 432 -2.22 -17.04 16.28
C VAL A 432 -1.80 -16.21 17.49
N GLU A 433 -2.29 -16.57 18.68
CA GLU A 433 -1.92 -15.90 19.93
C GLU A 433 -0.78 -16.61 20.68
N ASP A 434 -0.54 -17.89 20.38
CA ASP A 434 0.55 -18.67 20.98
C ASP A 434 1.94 -18.05 20.73
N GLU A 435 2.64 -17.72 21.82
CA GLU A 435 3.99 -17.14 21.79
C GLU A 435 5.04 -18.11 21.24
N ASP A 436 4.83 -19.42 21.38
CA ASP A 436 5.72 -20.46 20.84
C ASP A 436 5.42 -20.77 19.35
N GLY A 437 4.29 -20.28 18.86
CA GLY A 437 3.80 -20.46 17.50
C GLY A 437 3.15 -21.81 17.25
N LEU A 438 2.31 -21.86 16.21
CA LEU A 438 1.55 -23.03 15.81
C LEU A 438 1.96 -23.53 14.44
N THR A 439 1.96 -24.84 14.26
CA THR A 439 2.13 -25.46 12.94
C THR A 439 0.76 -25.90 12.44
N LEU A 440 0.33 -25.41 11.29
CA LEU A 440 -0.80 -25.96 10.56
C LEU A 440 -0.28 -27.04 9.62
N SER A 441 -0.70 -28.28 9.84
CA SER A 441 -0.29 -29.44 9.05
C SER A 441 -1.40 -30.49 9.08
N SER A 442 -1.41 -31.39 8.11
CA SER A 442 -2.32 -32.54 8.14
C SER A 442 -1.55 -33.83 8.33
N SER A 443 -2.13 -34.75 9.11
CA SER A 443 -1.59 -36.12 9.28
C SER A 443 -2.04 -37.07 8.15
N VAL A 444 -2.92 -36.62 7.26
CA VAL A 444 -3.42 -37.38 6.11
C VAL A 444 -2.92 -36.78 4.79
N ASP A 445 -2.55 -37.64 3.85
CA ASP A 445 -2.02 -37.24 2.54
C ASP A 445 -2.96 -36.31 1.76
N ALA A 446 -4.27 -36.43 2.01
CA ALA A 446 -5.32 -35.64 1.37
C ALA A 446 -5.34 -34.17 1.82
N GLY A 447 -4.72 -33.85 2.95
CA GLY A 447 -4.30 -32.50 3.32
C GLY A 447 -5.39 -31.48 3.69
N ILE A 448 -4.93 -30.24 3.87
CA ILE A 448 -5.74 -29.03 4.02
C ILE A 448 -5.46 -28.16 2.79
N THR A 449 -6.51 -27.84 2.02
CA THR A 449 -6.42 -27.02 0.80
C THR A 449 -7.14 -25.70 1.01
N PHE A 450 -6.49 -24.61 0.61
CA PHE A 450 -7.07 -23.27 0.55
C PHE A 450 -7.26 -22.88 -0.92
N GLU A 451 -8.51 -22.88 -1.38
CA GLU A 451 -8.88 -22.44 -2.74
C GLU A 451 -9.06 -20.91 -2.83
N GLY A 452 -9.23 -20.24 -1.67
CA GLY A 452 -9.27 -18.78 -1.52
C GLY A 452 -7.96 -18.20 -0.98
N ASP A 453 -7.86 -16.87 -0.97
CA ASP A 453 -6.69 -16.14 -0.46
C ASP A 453 -6.46 -16.42 1.04
N VAL A 454 -5.20 -16.53 1.44
CA VAL A 454 -4.82 -16.71 2.85
C VAL A 454 -4.13 -15.45 3.35
N THR A 455 -4.64 -14.88 4.44
CA THR A 455 -4.03 -13.71 5.08
C THR A 455 -3.59 -14.05 6.50
N VAL A 456 -2.30 -13.90 6.81
CA VAL A 456 -1.79 -13.98 8.17
C VAL A 456 -1.80 -12.58 8.78
N GLU A 457 -2.78 -12.35 9.64
CA GLU A 457 -3.01 -11.05 10.29
C GLU A 457 -2.05 -10.85 11.48
N SER A 458 -1.76 -11.90 12.26
CA SER A 458 -0.80 -11.86 13.37
C SER A 458 -0.35 -13.24 13.85
N GLY A 459 0.69 -13.28 14.70
CA GLY A 459 1.16 -14.50 15.37
C GLY A 459 2.35 -15.20 14.71
N ILE A 460 2.74 -16.36 15.24
CA ILE A 460 3.79 -17.21 14.67
C ILE A 460 3.14 -18.47 14.11
N VAL A 461 3.13 -18.63 12.79
CA VAL A 461 2.52 -19.77 12.11
C VAL A 461 3.49 -20.48 11.19
N THR A 462 3.46 -21.81 11.20
CA THR A 462 4.15 -22.66 10.21
C THR A 462 3.12 -23.33 9.33
N LEU A 463 3.15 -23.08 8.02
CA LEU A 463 2.39 -23.83 7.03
C LEU A 463 3.22 -25.06 6.64
N GLY A 464 2.77 -26.21 7.14
CA GLY A 464 3.48 -27.48 7.12
C GLY A 464 3.21 -28.35 5.88
N GLU A 465 3.66 -29.60 5.96
CA GLU A 465 3.34 -30.64 4.98
C GLU A 465 1.82 -30.85 4.85
N HIS A 466 1.39 -31.23 3.64
CA HIS A 466 -0.01 -31.46 3.29
C HIS A 466 -0.93 -30.24 3.45
N VAL A 467 -0.36 -29.03 3.51
CA VAL A 467 -1.10 -27.78 3.29
C VAL A 467 -0.90 -27.35 1.84
N ALA A 468 -1.98 -27.02 1.14
CA ALA A 468 -1.96 -26.52 -0.24
C ALA A 468 -2.60 -25.13 -0.32
N LEU A 469 -1.91 -24.19 -0.98
CA LEU A 469 -2.44 -22.87 -1.32
C LEU A 469 -2.65 -22.80 -2.84
N GLU A 470 -3.89 -22.58 -3.27
CA GLU A 470 -4.22 -22.39 -4.68
C GLU A 470 -4.30 -20.91 -5.09
N LYS A 471 -4.23 -20.00 -4.10
CA LYS A 471 -4.28 -18.54 -4.28
C LYS A 471 -3.17 -17.84 -3.50
N ASP A 472 -3.29 -16.52 -3.36
CA ASP A 472 -2.25 -15.66 -2.83
C ASP A 472 -2.13 -15.81 -1.30
N LEU A 473 -0.91 -15.63 -0.82
CA LEU A 473 -0.58 -15.55 0.60
C LEU A 473 -0.17 -14.11 0.94
N THR A 474 -0.86 -13.49 1.88
CA THR A 474 -0.49 -12.17 2.40
C THR A 474 -0.03 -12.27 3.85
N VAL A 475 1.15 -11.73 4.15
CA VAL A 475 1.70 -11.61 5.51
C VAL A 475 1.61 -10.15 5.94
N LYS A 476 0.67 -9.84 6.85
CA LYS A 476 0.48 -8.48 7.37
C LYS A 476 1.27 -8.21 8.64
N ALA A 477 1.38 -9.20 9.52
CA ALA A 477 2.23 -9.15 10.70
C ALA A 477 2.61 -10.56 11.16
N GLY A 478 3.47 -10.63 12.19
CA GLY A 478 3.90 -11.91 12.76
C GLY A 478 4.99 -12.61 11.94
N THR A 479 5.13 -13.92 12.11
CA THR A 479 6.11 -14.76 11.41
C THR A 479 5.40 -15.93 10.73
N VAL A 480 5.60 -16.07 9.42
CA VAL A 480 5.07 -17.18 8.63
C VAL A 480 6.21 -18.05 8.14
N THR A 481 6.23 -19.32 8.54
CA THR A 481 7.21 -20.31 8.07
C THR A 481 6.57 -21.24 7.04
N LEU A 482 7.13 -21.30 5.84
CA LEU A 482 6.74 -22.26 4.80
C LEU A 482 7.64 -23.50 4.91
N ASN A 483 7.05 -24.63 5.33
CA ASN A 483 7.78 -25.87 5.61
C ASN A 483 7.02 -27.09 5.09
N GLY A 484 7.09 -27.34 3.78
CA GLY A 484 6.42 -28.46 3.12
C GLY A 484 5.06 -28.10 2.52
N VAL A 485 4.69 -26.81 2.55
CA VAL A 485 3.49 -26.30 1.89
C VAL A 485 3.60 -26.47 0.37
N THR A 486 2.49 -26.87 -0.25
CA THR A 486 2.35 -26.87 -1.71
C THR A 486 1.74 -25.55 -2.16
N LEU A 487 2.40 -24.87 -3.08
CA LEU A 487 1.88 -23.68 -3.75
C LEU A 487 1.52 -24.09 -5.18
N ASP A 488 0.27 -23.94 -5.58
CA ASP A 488 -0.16 -24.38 -6.92
C ASP A 488 0.38 -23.42 -8.00
N ASP A 489 1.28 -23.95 -8.84
CA ASP A 489 1.90 -23.22 -9.93
C ASP A 489 0.94 -22.95 -11.12
N SER A 490 -0.21 -23.64 -11.15
CA SER A 490 -1.27 -23.49 -12.16
C SER A 490 -2.12 -22.24 -11.92
N TYR A 491 -2.21 -21.76 -10.67
CA TYR A 491 -3.04 -20.62 -10.29
C TYR A 491 -2.24 -19.36 -9.92
N ALA A 492 -0.91 -19.42 -9.96
CA ALA A 492 0.01 -18.31 -9.73
C ALA A 492 -0.12 -17.69 -8.33
N SER A 493 0.05 -18.49 -7.27
CA SER A 493 0.15 -17.99 -5.90
C SER A 493 1.31 -16.99 -5.75
N ASP A 494 0.94 -15.72 -5.60
CA ASP A 494 1.87 -14.66 -5.21
C ASP A 494 1.93 -14.60 -3.67
N ILE A 495 3.13 -14.33 -3.15
CA ILE A 495 3.34 -14.10 -1.72
C ILE A 495 3.65 -12.62 -1.53
N THR A 496 2.80 -11.92 -0.79
CA THR A 496 3.00 -10.51 -0.44
C THR A 496 3.34 -10.38 1.04
N VAL A 497 4.46 -9.71 1.34
CA VAL A 497 4.85 -9.42 2.72
C VAL A 497 4.68 -7.92 2.96
N GLU A 498 3.54 -7.54 3.54
CA GLU A 498 3.22 -6.16 3.90
C GLU A 498 3.99 -5.72 5.15
N ALA A 499 4.12 -6.62 6.12
CA ALA A 499 4.94 -6.49 7.32
C ALA A 499 5.20 -7.88 7.95
N GLY A 500 5.97 -7.95 9.04
CA GLY A 500 6.32 -9.23 9.69
C GLY A 500 7.51 -9.94 9.06
N GLU A 501 7.58 -11.27 9.22
CA GLU A 501 8.62 -12.15 8.68
C GLU A 501 8.02 -13.29 7.84
N LEU A 502 8.56 -13.50 6.63
CA LEU A 502 8.37 -14.70 5.84
C LEU A 502 9.64 -15.57 5.91
N LYS A 503 9.52 -16.82 6.35
CA LYS A 503 10.61 -17.78 6.44
C LYS A 503 10.38 -18.98 5.52
N ILE A 504 11.30 -19.19 4.58
CA ILE A 504 11.31 -20.32 3.65
C ILE A 504 12.19 -21.43 4.25
N ALA A 505 11.57 -22.44 4.85
CA ALA A 505 12.25 -23.56 5.51
C ALA A 505 12.32 -24.83 4.65
N SER A 506 11.46 -24.94 3.63
CA SER A 506 11.50 -26.00 2.61
C SER A 506 11.69 -25.42 1.20
N GLU A 507 11.90 -26.30 0.23
CA GLU A 507 11.79 -25.92 -1.18
C GLU A 507 10.32 -25.56 -1.47
N ILE A 508 10.10 -24.48 -2.21
CA ILE A 508 8.78 -24.00 -2.62
C ILE A 508 8.82 -23.59 -4.09
N THR A 509 7.66 -23.60 -4.76
CA THR A 509 7.50 -23.04 -6.11
C THR A 509 6.49 -21.90 -6.07
N ALA A 510 6.93 -20.64 -6.10
CA ALA A 510 6.07 -19.46 -6.07
C ALA A 510 6.17 -18.66 -7.38
N ASN A 511 5.08 -17.99 -7.76
CA ASN A 511 5.11 -17.08 -8.91
C ASN A 511 5.89 -15.81 -8.54
N LYS A 512 5.54 -15.16 -7.42
CA LYS A 512 6.21 -13.97 -6.94
C LYS A 512 6.36 -13.97 -5.42
N ILE A 513 7.45 -13.38 -4.93
CA ILE A 513 7.55 -12.87 -3.56
C ILE A 513 7.74 -11.36 -3.63
N ASP A 514 6.76 -10.61 -3.14
CA ASP A 514 6.73 -9.15 -3.12
C ASP A 514 6.95 -8.64 -1.69
N MET A 515 8.18 -8.22 -1.39
CA MET A 515 8.55 -7.66 -0.10
C MET A 515 8.20 -6.17 -0.05
N LYS A 516 7.05 -5.82 0.54
CA LYS A 516 6.68 -4.41 0.77
C LYS A 516 7.37 -3.85 2.02
N ALA A 517 7.48 -4.64 3.08
CA ALA A 517 8.29 -4.35 4.26
C ALA A 517 8.66 -5.65 4.99
N GLY A 518 9.33 -5.53 6.15
CA GLY A 518 9.55 -6.67 7.05
C GLY A 518 10.82 -7.47 6.75
N VAL A 519 10.75 -8.78 6.99
CA VAL A 519 11.88 -9.71 6.96
C VAL A 519 11.59 -10.88 6.02
N LEU A 520 12.54 -11.21 5.14
CA LEU A 520 12.56 -12.46 4.38
C LEU A 520 13.71 -13.32 4.89
N THR A 521 13.44 -14.55 5.30
CA THR A 521 14.47 -15.51 5.76
C THR A 521 14.48 -16.75 4.88
N VAL A 522 15.61 -17.02 4.22
CA VAL A 522 15.83 -18.22 3.41
C VAL A 522 16.70 -19.19 4.20
N ALA A 523 16.08 -20.28 4.69
CA ALA A 523 16.72 -21.34 5.47
C ALA A 523 16.89 -22.65 4.67
N LYS A 524 16.56 -22.62 3.38
CA LYS A 524 16.73 -23.73 2.44
C LYS A 524 17.33 -23.21 1.14
N SER A 525 18.14 -24.04 0.48
CA SER A 525 18.70 -23.68 -0.83
C SER A 525 17.58 -23.32 -1.81
N LEU A 526 17.75 -22.18 -2.47
CA LEU A 526 16.72 -21.56 -3.29
C LEU A 526 17.33 -21.05 -4.58
N VAL A 527 16.64 -21.30 -5.69
CA VAL A 527 17.00 -20.76 -7.01
C VAL A 527 15.92 -19.78 -7.44
N TYR A 528 16.27 -18.50 -7.45
CA TYR A 528 15.47 -17.47 -8.09
C TYR A 528 15.73 -17.53 -9.60
N ARG A 529 14.73 -17.82 -10.44
CA ARG A 529 14.86 -17.91 -11.92
C ARG A 529 13.47 -17.89 -12.55
N ASN A 530 13.31 -17.36 -13.77
CA ASN A 530 12.04 -17.35 -14.53
C ASN A 530 11.42 -18.76 -14.78
N ILE A 531 12.20 -19.83 -14.56
CA ILE A 531 11.78 -21.25 -14.63
C ILE A 531 12.22 -22.00 -13.36
N GLY A 532 12.53 -21.27 -12.28
CA GLY A 532 12.98 -21.81 -11.00
C GLY A 532 11.88 -21.83 -9.96
N ASN A 533 12.32 -22.01 -8.71
CA ASN A 533 11.47 -22.12 -7.53
C ASN A 533 10.74 -20.81 -7.19
N ILE A 534 11.27 -19.66 -7.61
CA ILE A 534 10.57 -18.38 -7.52
C ILE A 534 10.80 -17.63 -8.82
N LYS A 535 9.71 -17.22 -9.51
CA LYS A 535 9.82 -16.55 -10.82
C LYS A 535 10.13 -15.06 -10.68
N GLU A 536 9.53 -14.38 -9.71
CA GLU A 536 9.78 -12.96 -9.40
C GLU A 536 10.05 -12.71 -7.91
N LEU A 537 11.10 -11.96 -7.59
CA LEU A 537 11.46 -11.53 -6.24
C LEU A 537 11.62 -10.01 -6.27
N ALA A 538 10.74 -9.31 -5.58
CA ALA A 538 10.66 -7.86 -5.60
C ALA A 538 10.81 -7.28 -4.19
N PHE A 539 11.42 -6.10 -4.12
CA PHE A 539 11.64 -5.35 -2.88
C PHE A 539 11.16 -3.91 -3.04
N ALA A 540 10.40 -3.39 -2.08
CA ALA A 540 10.09 -1.98 -2.02
C ALA A 540 11.36 -1.15 -1.85
N THR A 541 11.44 -0.02 -2.56
CA THR A 541 12.64 0.82 -2.60
C THR A 541 12.67 1.88 -1.50
N ASP A 542 11.51 2.20 -0.93
CA ASP A 542 11.31 3.26 0.06
C ASP A 542 11.20 2.74 1.50
N LYS A 543 11.13 1.42 1.71
CA LYS A 543 10.98 0.77 3.01
C LYS A 543 12.26 0.05 3.46
N ASN A 544 12.44 -0.06 4.77
CA ASN A 544 13.52 -0.85 5.35
C ASN A 544 13.12 -2.32 5.31
N ILE A 545 13.91 -3.15 4.65
CA ILE A 545 13.67 -4.60 4.52
C ILE A 545 14.91 -5.35 5.01
N THR A 546 14.71 -6.47 5.70
CA THR A 546 15.79 -7.39 6.06
C THR A 546 15.67 -8.66 5.21
N PHE A 547 16.76 -9.09 4.59
CA PHE A 547 16.82 -10.32 3.83
C PHE A 547 17.91 -11.22 4.42
N ASN A 548 17.51 -12.30 5.09
CA ASN A 548 18.42 -13.25 5.71
C ASN A 548 18.61 -14.48 4.84
N VAL A 549 19.84 -14.95 4.70
CA VAL A 549 20.19 -16.25 4.12
C VAL A 549 20.93 -17.04 5.19
N THR A 550 20.35 -18.15 5.62
CA THR A 550 20.78 -18.88 6.82
C THR A 550 21.08 -20.32 6.49
N GLY A 551 22.32 -20.76 6.74
CA GLY A 551 22.75 -22.15 6.62
C GLY A 551 22.99 -22.79 7.99
N ALA A 552 23.14 -24.11 8.01
CA ALA A 552 23.59 -24.85 9.19
C ALA A 552 24.82 -25.68 8.84
N GLN A 553 25.66 -26.01 9.84
CA GLN A 553 26.93 -26.71 9.65
C GLN A 553 26.83 -27.99 8.79
N ASN A 554 25.73 -28.74 8.91
CA ASN A 554 25.48 -29.97 8.17
C ASN A 554 24.48 -29.81 7.01
N ASN A 555 24.02 -28.59 6.74
CA ASN A 555 23.02 -28.27 5.74
C ASN A 555 23.30 -26.87 5.19
N ALA A 556 24.31 -26.78 4.33
CA ALA A 556 24.67 -25.54 3.66
C ALA A 556 23.52 -25.05 2.78
N VAL A 557 23.24 -23.76 2.83
CA VAL A 557 22.15 -23.14 2.09
C VAL A 557 22.73 -22.26 1.01
N ALA A 558 22.30 -22.46 -0.23
CA ALA A 558 22.70 -21.63 -1.36
C ALA A 558 21.50 -20.84 -1.89
N LEU A 559 21.62 -19.51 -1.89
CA LEU A 559 20.73 -18.61 -2.61
C LEU A 559 21.35 -18.29 -3.97
N THR A 560 20.70 -18.74 -5.03
CA THR A 560 21.14 -18.50 -6.41
C THR A 560 20.28 -17.41 -7.06
N LEU A 561 20.92 -16.32 -7.47
CA LEU A 561 20.29 -15.09 -7.98
C LEU A 561 20.31 -15.04 -9.52
N TRP A 562 19.23 -14.52 -10.11
CA TRP A 562 19.03 -14.44 -11.57
C TRP A 562 18.96 -13.01 -12.10
N ASN A 563 19.02 -12.92 -13.42
CA ASN A 563 19.15 -11.69 -14.16
C ASN A 563 18.02 -10.69 -13.87
N GLY A 564 18.39 -9.43 -13.64
CA GLY A 564 17.45 -8.34 -13.43
C GLY A 564 17.01 -8.13 -11.98
N LEU A 565 17.52 -8.94 -11.03
CA LEU A 565 17.29 -8.69 -9.62
C LEU A 565 18.11 -7.46 -9.15
N GLU A 566 17.42 -6.52 -8.51
CA GLU A 566 18.02 -5.39 -7.82
C GLU A 566 17.61 -5.42 -6.34
N ILE A 567 18.60 -5.49 -5.45
CA ILE A 567 18.37 -5.34 -4.00
C ILE A 567 18.54 -3.84 -3.68
N PRO A 568 17.48 -3.12 -3.28
CA PRO A 568 17.50 -1.67 -3.16
C PRO A 568 18.30 -1.18 -1.94
N ALA A 569 18.60 0.11 -1.91
CA ALA A 569 19.49 0.73 -0.92
C ALA A 569 19.01 0.60 0.55
N LYS A 570 17.70 0.47 0.77
CA LYS A 570 17.11 0.31 2.11
C LYS A 570 16.95 -1.16 2.55
N THR A 571 17.49 -2.11 1.78
CA THR A 571 17.49 -3.52 2.16
C THR A 571 18.81 -3.90 2.82
N THR A 572 18.76 -4.65 3.92
CA THR A 572 19.93 -5.28 4.55
C THR A 572 19.93 -6.76 4.23
N LEU A 573 20.95 -7.24 3.50
CA LEU A 573 21.18 -8.65 3.21
C LEU A 573 22.14 -9.23 4.25
N ASN A 574 21.64 -10.11 5.11
CA ASN A 574 22.43 -10.85 6.07
C ASN A 574 22.73 -12.25 5.52
N ILE A 575 24.01 -12.58 5.39
CA ILE A 575 24.48 -13.89 4.93
C ILE A 575 25.16 -14.55 6.11
N ASN A 576 24.49 -15.51 6.75
CA ASN A 576 25.02 -16.17 7.94
C ASN A 576 26.11 -17.19 7.58
N GLU A 577 26.80 -17.68 8.60
CA GLU A 577 27.71 -18.82 8.45
C GLU A 577 27.05 -19.99 7.72
N PHE A 578 27.85 -20.71 6.92
CA PHE A 578 27.40 -21.85 6.11
C PHE A 578 26.36 -21.52 5.01
N ALA A 579 26.00 -20.24 4.83
CA ALA A 579 25.21 -19.78 3.69
C ALA A 579 26.11 -19.32 2.53
N THR A 580 25.63 -19.51 1.31
CA THR A 580 26.25 -19.00 0.08
C THR A 580 25.24 -18.18 -0.71
N VAL A 581 25.63 -16.98 -1.13
CA VAL A 581 24.89 -16.18 -2.12
C VAL A 581 25.69 -16.16 -3.41
N GLN A 582 25.07 -16.59 -4.51
CA GLN A 582 25.75 -16.70 -5.80
C GLN A 582 24.87 -16.25 -6.96
N THR A 583 25.48 -15.88 -8.08
CA THR A 583 24.77 -15.66 -9.34
C THR A 583 24.72 -16.92 -10.18
N ASP A 584 23.69 -16.99 -11.02
CA ASP A 584 23.45 -18.07 -11.94
C ASP A 584 23.92 -17.74 -13.36
N GLY A 585 24.80 -18.53 -13.94
CA GLY A 585 25.16 -18.42 -15.36
C GLY A 585 25.52 -16.99 -15.77
N THR A 586 24.82 -16.42 -16.75
CA THR A 586 25.06 -15.05 -17.27
C THR A 586 24.26 -13.96 -16.54
N ALA A 587 23.73 -14.22 -15.33
CA ALA A 587 22.91 -13.27 -14.61
C ALA A 587 23.67 -11.99 -14.26
N THR A 588 23.01 -10.84 -14.40
CA THR A 588 23.47 -9.54 -13.87
C THR A 588 22.59 -9.15 -12.69
N VAL A 589 23.21 -8.98 -11.53
CA VAL A 589 22.55 -8.68 -10.25
C VAL A 589 23.27 -7.54 -9.57
N THR A 590 22.52 -6.59 -9.01
CA THR A 590 23.07 -5.45 -8.28
C THR A 590 22.51 -5.40 -6.86
N ILE A 591 23.40 -5.24 -5.88
CA ILE A 591 23.05 -5.04 -4.48
C ILE A 591 23.42 -3.62 -4.08
N ASN A 592 22.41 -2.74 -4.02
CA ASN A 592 22.54 -1.35 -3.59
C ASN A 592 22.44 -1.18 -2.06
N GLY A 593 21.90 -2.20 -1.38
CA GLY A 593 21.68 -2.22 0.07
C GLY A 593 22.93 -2.43 0.93
N THR A 594 22.70 -2.73 2.21
CA THR A 594 23.76 -3.12 3.14
C THR A 594 23.92 -4.65 3.13
N VAL A 595 25.15 -5.16 3.17
CA VAL A 595 25.44 -6.59 3.26
C VAL A 595 26.25 -6.88 4.52
N GLU A 596 25.74 -7.77 5.37
CA GLU A 596 26.50 -8.36 6.49
C GLU A 596 26.88 -9.79 6.10
N ASN A 597 28.16 -10.01 5.78
CA ASN A 597 28.62 -11.31 5.26
C ASN A 597 29.44 -12.10 6.29
N TYR A 598 28.81 -13.13 6.86
CA TYR A 598 29.42 -14.18 7.67
C TYR A 598 29.55 -15.52 6.89
N GLY A 599 29.08 -15.56 5.63
CA GLY A 599 29.10 -16.74 4.79
C GLY A 599 29.99 -16.57 3.55
N THR A 600 29.49 -17.01 2.40
CA THR A 600 30.21 -16.91 1.12
C THR A 600 29.42 -16.14 0.08
N ILE A 601 30.06 -15.20 -0.61
CA ILE A 601 29.52 -14.51 -1.79
C ILE A 601 30.33 -14.91 -3.02
N VAL A 602 29.67 -15.39 -4.09
CA VAL A 602 30.36 -15.82 -5.31
C VAL A 602 29.70 -15.30 -6.59
N GLY A 603 30.42 -14.52 -7.39
CA GLY A 603 30.00 -14.07 -8.72
C GLY A 603 30.48 -15.00 -9.85
N THR A 604 30.12 -16.29 -9.81
CA THR A 604 30.75 -17.37 -10.61
C THR A 604 30.97 -17.05 -12.10
N THR A 605 29.89 -16.98 -12.88
CA THR A 605 29.88 -16.78 -14.35
C THR A 605 29.10 -15.54 -14.77
N GLY A 606 28.34 -14.97 -13.83
CA GLY A 606 27.50 -13.80 -14.01
C GLY A 606 28.10 -12.59 -13.30
N THR A 607 27.54 -11.41 -13.54
CA THR A 607 28.01 -10.19 -12.87
C THR A 607 27.21 -9.97 -11.58
N LEU A 608 27.85 -10.20 -10.43
CA LEU A 608 27.34 -9.75 -9.14
C LEU A 608 28.01 -8.42 -8.77
N THR A 609 27.23 -7.34 -8.70
CA THR A 609 27.71 -6.01 -8.34
C THR A 609 27.33 -5.65 -6.92
N LEU A 610 28.33 -5.40 -6.07
CA LEU A 610 28.15 -4.80 -4.75
C LEU A 610 28.28 -3.28 -4.90
N ALA A 611 27.15 -2.56 -4.89
CA ALA A 611 27.09 -1.11 -5.08
C ALA A 611 26.83 -0.34 -3.78
N GLY A 612 26.28 -1.01 -2.76
CA GLY A 612 26.01 -0.44 -1.45
C GLY A 612 27.18 -0.53 -0.48
N SER A 613 26.90 -0.89 0.78
CA SER A 613 27.93 -1.09 1.82
C SER A 613 27.99 -2.56 2.22
N THR A 614 29.18 -3.12 2.40
CA THR A 614 29.39 -4.53 2.75
C THR A 614 30.35 -4.64 3.93
N ASN A 615 29.89 -5.22 5.03
CA ASN A 615 30.75 -5.64 6.13
C ASN A 615 31.08 -7.12 5.91
N ASN A 616 32.34 -7.39 5.57
CA ASN A 616 32.81 -8.73 5.25
C ASN A 616 33.55 -9.34 6.43
N TYR A 617 32.99 -10.39 7.01
CA TYR A 617 33.63 -11.22 8.04
C TYR A 617 34.20 -12.52 7.43
N ALA A 618 33.78 -12.89 6.21
CA ALA A 618 34.08 -14.17 5.59
C ALA A 618 34.50 -14.01 4.10
N THR A 619 34.05 -14.89 3.21
CA THR A 619 34.61 -15.00 1.85
C THR A 619 33.78 -14.27 0.79
N ILE A 620 34.44 -13.48 -0.05
CA ILE A 620 33.87 -12.86 -1.26
C ILE A 620 34.77 -13.14 -2.47
N THR A 621 34.21 -13.71 -3.53
CA THR A 621 34.97 -14.10 -4.73
C THR A 621 34.23 -13.74 -6.02
N ASP A 622 34.96 -13.28 -7.04
CA ASP A 622 34.50 -13.00 -8.40
C ASP A 622 33.36 -11.96 -8.50
N VAL A 623 33.33 -10.98 -7.60
CA VAL A 623 32.34 -9.89 -7.63
C VAL A 623 32.88 -8.62 -8.28
N THR A 624 31.97 -7.76 -8.76
CA THR A 624 32.28 -6.36 -9.10
C THR A 624 31.99 -5.48 -7.89
N ASN A 625 32.95 -4.68 -7.45
CA ASN A 625 32.74 -3.71 -6.37
C ASN A 625 32.59 -2.29 -6.93
N ASN A 626 31.40 -1.71 -6.75
CA ASN A 626 31.12 -0.30 -7.04
C ASN A 626 30.73 0.49 -5.77
N GLY A 627 30.70 -0.19 -4.63
CA GLY A 627 30.32 0.37 -3.34
C GLY A 627 31.49 0.45 -2.36
N PHE A 628 31.18 0.17 -1.09
CA PHE A 628 32.14 0.20 0.02
C PHE A 628 32.20 -1.18 0.69
N ILE A 629 33.34 -1.87 0.59
CA ILE A 629 33.59 -3.12 1.30
C ILE A 629 34.47 -2.83 2.51
N THR A 630 34.08 -3.31 3.69
CA THR A 630 34.87 -3.24 4.92
C THR A 630 35.25 -4.63 5.35
N MET A 631 36.54 -4.93 5.37
CA MET A 631 37.08 -6.18 5.90
C MET A 631 37.05 -6.11 7.43
N LYS A 632 36.45 -7.11 8.08
CA LYS A 632 36.19 -7.10 9.53
C LYS A 632 37.06 -8.06 10.32
N ASP A 633 37.55 -9.13 9.71
CA ASP A 633 38.38 -10.13 10.37
C ASP A 633 39.67 -10.41 9.58
N PHE A 634 40.82 -10.46 10.25
CA PHE A 634 42.12 -10.71 9.59
C PHE A 634 42.31 -12.16 9.13
N TRP A 635 41.73 -13.12 9.85
CA TRP A 635 41.94 -14.55 9.64
C TRP A 635 40.89 -15.17 8.72
N GLU A 636 39.65 -14.71 8.83
CA GLU A 636 38.50 -15.34 8.15
C GLU A 636 38.05 -14.56 6.92
N SER A 637 38.22 -13.23 6.91
CA SER A 637 37.78 -12.44 5.77
C SER A 637 38.70 -12.63 4.57
N SER A 638 38.13 -12.80 3.38
CA SER A 638 38.87 -12.84 2.13
C SER A 638 38.10 -12.15 1.00
N LEU A 639 38.84 -11.59 0.04
CA LEU A 639 38.28 -10.87 -1.10
C LEU A 639 39.07 -11.13 -2.37
N THR A 640 38.38 -11.59 -3.41
CA THR A 640 38.86 -11.63 -4.80
C THR A 640 37.82 -10.98 -5.70
N LEU A 641 38.23 -10.00 -6.51
CA LEU A 641 37.33 -9.32 -7.45
C LEU A 641 37.38 -9.94 -8.84
N ASN A 642 36.30 -9.76 -9.59
CA ASN A 642 36.22 -10.21 -10.98
C ASN A 642 37.18 -9.42 -11.87
N GLY A 643 38.22 -10.07 -12.41
CA GLY A 643 39.21 -9.42 -13.27
C GLY A 643 38.68 -8.93 -14.62
N SER A 644 37.49 -9.36 -15.04
CA SER A 644 36.87 -8.95 -16.31
C SER A 644 35.97 -7.70 -16.22
N SER A 645 35.61 -7.30 -15.01
CA SER A 645 34.70 -6.18 -14.74
C SER A 645 35.41 -5.19 -13.81
N GLN A 646 35.88 -4.05 -14.36
CA GLN A 646 36.53 -3.03 -13.53
C GLN A 646 35.47 -2.31 -12.68
N GLY A 647 35.45 -2.63 -11.38
CA GLY A 647 34.69 -1.85 -10.40
C GLY A 647 35.40 -0.55 -10.02
N THR A 648 34.66 0.42 -9.47
CA THR A 648 35.19 1.73 -9.03
C THR A 648 35.01 1.97 -7.53
N GLY A 649 34.78 0.91 -6.75
CA GLY A 649 34.48 1.00 -5.33
C GLY A 649 35.71 1.20 -4.42
N TYR A 650 35.42 1.25 -3.12
CA TYR A 650 36.40 1.41 -2.04
C TYR A 650 36.44 0.17 -1.16
N ILE A 651 37.63 -0.20 -0.69
CA ILE A 651 37.85 -1.37 0.17
C ILE A 651 38.62 -0.93 1.41
N ASP A 652 37.98 -0.93 2.57
CA ASP A 652 38.64 -0.78 3.87
C ASP A 652 39.30 -2.09 4.26
N ASN A 653 40.64 -2.11 4.22
CA ASN A 653 41.49 -3.20 4.65
C ASN A 653 42.33 -2.83 5.89
N THR A 654 41.76 -2.05 6.81
CA THR A 654 42.41 -1.69 8.08
C THR A 654 42.85 -2.90 8.90
N VAL A 655 42.13 -4.03 8.78
CA VAL A 655 42.49 -5.27 9.47
C VAL A 655 43.69 -5.99 8.85
N GLY A 656 44.13 -5.60 7.64
CA GLY A 656 45.37 -6.09 7.02
C GLY A 656 45.25 -7.45 6.32
N VAL A 657 44.07 -7.82 5.82
CA VAL A 657 43.85 -9.08 5.09
C VAL A 657 44.72 -9.13 3.82
N ASP A 658 45.22 -10.32 3.49
CA ASP A 658 45.83 -10.58 2.19
C ASP A 658 44.76 -10.64 1.10
N LEU A 659 44.67 -9.57 0.30
CA LEU A 659 43.70 -9.45 -0.78
C LEU A 659 44.16 -10.22 -2.02
N GLY A 660 43.21 -10.82 -2.74
CA GLY A 660 43.45 -11.39 -4.07
C GLY A 660 43.73 -10.29 -5.12
N THR A 661 43.56 -10.61 -6.41
CA THR A 661 43.72 -9.63 -7.49
C THR A 661 42.65 -8.53 -7.37
N ILE A 662 43.06 -7.30 -7.06
CA ILE A 662 42.19 -6.12 -7.01
C ILE A 662 42.54 -5.19 -8.18
N THR A 663 41.59 -4.96 -9.09
CA THR A 663 41.76 -4.02 -10.23
C THR A 663 40.66 -2.95 -10.20
N GLY A 664 41.01 -1.70 -10.52
CA GLY A 664 40.07 -0.57 -10.65
C GLY A 664 39.53 0.03 -9.33
N ASN A 665 39.75 -0.66 -8.20
CA ASN A 665 39.25 -0.26 -6.89
C ASN A 665 40.33 0.42 -6.04
N THR A 666 39.91 1.29 -5.12
CA THR A 666 40.82 1.90 -4.14
C THR A 666 40.79 1.11 -2.84
N THR A 667 41.91 0.48 -2.47
CA THR A 667 42.09 -0.19 -1.18
C THR A 667 42.71 0.79 -0.18
N TYR A 668 42.17 0.86 1.02
CA TYR A 668 42.67 1.79 2.03
C TYR A 668 42.73 1.18 3.42
N SER A 669 43.57 1.75 4.28
CA SER A 669 43.48 1.56 5.73
C SER A 669 43.11 2.88 6.39
N TYR A 670 42.33 2.83 7.45
CA TYR A 670 41.85 3.98 8.20
C TYR A 670 42.20 3.82 9.68
N SER A 671 42.80 4.84 10.28
CA SER A 671 43.21 4.78 11.69
C SER A 671 43.02 6.12 12.39
N THR A 672 42.68 6.06 13.68
CA THR A 672 42.45 7.22 14.55
C THR A 672 42.98 6.98 15.95
N GLY A 673 43.28 8.04 16.70
CA GLY A 673 43.82 7.93 18.06
C GLY A 673 45.28 7.45 18.09
N ASN A 674 45.67 6.75 19.16
CA ASN A 674 47.06 6.28 19.31
C ASN A 674 47.31 5.03 18.44
N ILE A 675 48.33 5.09 17.58
CA ILE A 675 48.64 4.02 16.62
C ILE A 675 50.05 3.49 16.89
N SER A 676 50.17 2.19 17.08
CA SER A 676 51.45 1.49 17.26
C SER A 676 51.85 0.61 16.07
N ASN A 677 50.95 0.42 15.10
CA ASN A 677 51.20 -0.32 13.87
C ASN A 677 50.23 0.18 12.78
N ILE A 678 50.69 0.26 11.53
CA ILE A 678 49.88 0.68 10.39
C ILE A 678 50.00 -0.42 9.33
N PRO A 679 48.91 -1.16 9.04
CA PRO A 679 48.92 -2.10 7.93
C PRO A 679 49.08 -1.34 6.61
N SER A 680 50.21 -1.57 5.94
CA SER A 680 50.58 -0.95 4.65
C SER A 680 50.66 -1.96 3.50
N SER A 681 50.56 -3.26 3.77
CA SER A 681 50.46 -4.29 2.74
C SER A 681 49.06 -4.28 2.10
N ASN A 682 49.00 -4.44 0.77
CA ASN A 682 47.75 -4.56 -0.01
C ASN A 682 46.78 -3.36 0.07
N VAL A 683 47.25 -2.18 0.49
CA VAL A 683 46.50 -0.92 0.45
C VAL A 683 47.10 0.05 -0.57
N SER A 684 46.29 0.86 -1.25
CA SER A 684 46.76 1.98 -2.08
C SER A 684 46.74 3.32 -1.34
N VAL A 685 45.92 3.46 -0.30
CA VAL A 685 45.80 4.68 0.50
C VAL A 685 45.84 4.37 2.01
N VAL A 686 46.70 5.04 2.77
CA VAL A 686 46.70 5.00 4.24
C VAL A 686 46.09 6.30 4.75
N ILE A 687 45.00 6.22 5.51
CA ILE A 687 44.28 7.38 6.03
C ILE A 687 44.47 7.47 7.54
N LEU A 688 45.08 8.57 7.99
CA LEU A 688 45.24 8.88 9.41
C LEU A 688 44.34 10.06 9.75
N ASN A 689 43.41 9.85 10.68
CA ASN A 689 42.47 10.88 11.10
C ASN A 689 42.56 11.14 12.60
N ASN A 690 43.02 12.33 12.98
CA ASN A 690 43.29 12.68 14.38
C ASN A 690 44.17 11.64 15.09
N ALA A 691 45.22 11.16 14.41
CA ALA A 691 46.05 10.07 14.87
C ALA A 691 47.32 10.55 15.60
N THR A 692 47.77 9.77 16.58
CA THR A 692 49.08 9.91 17.24
C THR A 692 49.88 8.64 16.99
N VAL A 693 50.85 8.71 16.08
CA VAL A 693 51.74 7.59 15.75
C VAL A 693 52.84 7.50 16.81
N ALA A 694 52.93 6.34 17.46
CA ALA A 694 53.83 6.11 18.59
C ALA A 694 55.31 6.15 18.20
N ASP A 695 56.15 6.49 19.19
CA ASP A 695 57.60 6.49 19.07
C ASP A 695 58.13 5.13 18.55
N GLY A 696 59.04 5.18 17.58
CA GLY A 696 59.63 3.97 16.98
C GLY A 696 58.75 3.17 16.00
N THR A 697 57.56 3.67 15.64
CA THR A 697 56.72 3.03 14.60
C THR A 697 57.34 3.27 13.22
N GLU A 698 57.79 2.20 12.56
CA GLU A 698 58.26 2.25 11.17
C GLU A 698 57.07 2.18 10.21
N LEU A 699 57.02 3.09 9.23
CA LEU A 699 55.99 3.07 8.19
C LEU A 699 56.64 2.97 6.82
N THR A 700 56.56 1.77 6.24
CA THR A 700 57.12 1.47 4.94
C THR A 700 56.01 1.49 3.89
N LEU A 701 56.11 2.41 2.93
CA LEU A 701 55.21 2.48 1.79
C LEU A 701 55.77 1.72 0.59
N ALA A 702 54.89 1.02 -0.12
CA ALA A 702 55.16 0.52 -1.45
C ALA A 702 55.04 1.64 -2.50
N ASN A 703 55.59 1.37 -3.68
CA ASN A 703 55.48 2.30 -4.81
C ASN A 703 53.99 2.58 -5.16
N GLY A 704 53.65 3.85 -5.40
CA GLY A 704 52.31 4.29 -5.82
C GLY A 704 51.30 4.46 -4.68
N GLN A 705 51.70 4.24 -3.41
CA GLN A 705 50.82 4.44 -2.26
C GLN A 705 50.71 5.92 -1.86
N THR A 706 49.55 6.31 -1.33
CA THR A 706 49.30 7.64 -0.77
C THR A 706 49.03 7.57 0.73
N ILE A 707 49.65 8.44 1.53
CA ILE A 707 49.21 8.71 2.90
C ILE A 707 48.34 9.96 2.89
N LEU A 708 47.10 9.85 3.35
CA LEU A 708 46.18 10.96 3.54
C LEU A 708 46.04 11.29 5.04
N LEU A 709 46.46 12.49 5.42
CA LEU A 709 46.33 13.00 6.77
C LEU A 709 45.09 13.89 6.87
N LEU A 710 44.12 13.47 7.68
CA LEU A 710 42.89 14.19 8.00
C LEU A 710 42.93 14.63 9.49
N GLY A 711 42.44 15.83 9.80
CA GLY A 711 42.46 16.32 11.19
C GLY A 711 43.87 16.56 11.76
N ASN A 712 43.97 16.52 13.09
CA ASN A 712 45.19 16.80 13.84
C ASN A 712 46.02 15.54 14.08
N ASN A 713 47.13 15.39 13.33
CA ASN A 713 47.97 14.21 13.42
C ASN A 713 49.31 14.53 14.12
N THR A 714 49.78 13.62 14.95
CA THR A 714 51.06 13.75 15.68
C THR A 714 51.93 12.53 15.42
N PHE A 715 53.19 12.75 15.05
CA PHE A 715 54.21 11.73 14.92
C PHE A 715 55.19 11.84 16.08
N GLY A 716 55.33 10.75 16.85
CA GLY A 716 56.22 10.61 18.00
C GLY A 716 57.72 10.67 17.68
N THR A 717 58.56 10.36 18.67
CA THR A 717 60.01 10.21 18.50
C THR A 717 60.31 9.00 17.64
N MET A 718 60.62 9.22 16.37
CA MET A 718 60.93 8.10 15.48
C MET A 718 62.36 7.61 15.70
N GLY A 719 62.54 6.32 15.93
CA GLY A 719 63.83 5.73 16.30
C GLY A 719 64.72 5.49 15.09
N GLY A 720 65.81 6.26 14.95
CA GLY A 720 66.95 5.96 14.08
C GLY A 720 66.73 6.12 12.57
N GLU A 721 65.57 5.78 12.05
CA GLU A 721 65.08 6.08 10.72
C GLU A 721 63.57 6.37 10.89
N GLY A 722 63.07 7.48 10.35
CA GLY A 722 61.72 7.97 10.65
C GLY A 722 60.60 7.20 9.96
N ILE A 723 59.61 7.92 9.40
CA ILE A 723 58.81 7.36 8.31
C ILE A 723 59.78 7.24 7.14
N THR A 724 60.39 6.06 7.02
CA THR A 724 61.31 5.75 5.95
C THR A 724 60.51 5.13 4.82
N ILE A 725 60.19 5.92 3.79
CA ILE A 725 59.80 5.32 2.51
C ILE A 725 61.05 4.62 1.99
N SER A 726 61.06 3.29 2.06
CA SER A 726 62.21 2.48 1.64
C SER A 726 62.69 2.91 0.25
N GLU A 727 64.02 3.05 0.08
CA GLU A 727 64.62 3.50 -1.19
C GLU A 727 64.32 2.54 -2.36
N ALA A 728 63.84 1.32 -2.07
CA ALA A 728 63.41 0.33 -3.06
C ALA A 728 62.03 0.64 -3.69
N ALA A 729 61.24 1.55 -3.12
CA ALA A 729 59.95 1.99 -3.63
C ALA A 729 60.11 3.23 -4.54
N SER A 730 60.30 2.95 -5.83
CA SER A 730 60.60 3.92 -6.91
C SER A 730 59.53 5.01 -7.12
N ALA A 731 59.94 6.27 -7.30
CA ALA A 731 59.23 7.39 -7.95
C ALA A 731 57.87 7.94 -7.40
N ASP A 732 56.86 7.14 -7.01
CA ASP A 732 55.45 7.64 -7.04
C ASP A 732 54.70 7.71 -5.68
N ALA A 733 55.34 7.44 -4.54
CA ALA A 733 54.69 7.55 -3.23
C ALA A 733 54.38 9.02 -2.84
N THR A 734 53.17 9.28 -2.32
CA THR A 734 52.66 10.62 -2.01
C THR A 734 52.25 10.76 -0.55
N LEU A 735 52.67 11.85 0.11
CA LEU A 735 52.09 12.30 1.37
C LEU A 735 51.16 13.49 1.10
N GLN A 736 49.90 13.38 1.52
CA GLN A 736 48.89 14.39 1.36
C GLN A 736 48.32 14.83 2.72
N ILE A 737 48.44 16.12 3.03
CA ILE A 737 47.89 16.75 4.24
C ILE A 737 46.64 17.52 3.84
N GLY A 738 45.46 17.06 4.28
CA GLY A 738 44.18 17.65 3.89
C GLY A 738 43.79 17.37 2.43
N LEU A 739 42.76 18.08 1.95
CA LEU A 739 42.19 17.90 0.61
C LEU A 739 42.29 19.19 -0.21
N VAL A 740 42.56 19.06 -1.51
CA VAL A 740 42.86 20.20 -2.41
C VAL A 740 41.61 21.00 -2.73
N THR A 741 40.56 20.31 -3.19
CA THR A 741 39.31 20.86 -3.72
C THR A 741 38.20 19.81 -3.73
N SER A 742 36.99 20.21 -4.14
CA SER A 742 35.88 19.29 -4.41
C SER A 742 36.03 18.41 -5.69
N ALA A 743 37.25 18.34 -6.23
CA ALA A 743 37.60 17.55 -7.42
C ALA A 743 38.80 16.63 -7.14
N ASP A 744 39.21 16.52 -5.87
CA ASP A 744 40.24 15.60 -5.44
C ASP A 744 39.71 14.15 -5.57
N PRO A 745 40.43 13.23 -6.25
CA PRO A 745 39.97 11.85 -6.43
C PRO A 745 39.75 11.11 -5.08
N LEU A 746 40.38 11.57 -4.00
CA LEU A 746 40.22 11.01 -2.65
C LEU A 746 39.14 11.70 -1.82
N GLU A 747 38.48 12.76 -2.33
CA GLU A 747 37.47 13.50 -1.56
C GLU A 747 36.30 12.60 -1.15
N ASN A 748 35.76 11.81 -2.08
CA ASN A 748 34.64 10.92 -1.80
C ASN A 748 34.98 9.88 -0.73
N LEU A 749 36.20 9.33 -0.80
CA LEU A 749 36.71 8.41 0.21
C LEU A 749 36.84 9.11 1.58
N ALA A 750 37.49 10.27 1.61
CA ALA A 750 37.70 11.05 2.82
C ALA A 750 36.39 11.46 3.51
N ARG A 751 35.39 11.89 2.73
CA ARG A 751 34.04 12.21 3.23
C ARG A 751 33.41 11.02 3.94
N LYS A 752 33.49 9.85 3.31
CA LYS A 752 32.90 8.61 3.83
C LYS A 752 33.57 8.21 5.14
N VAL A 753 34.90 8.13 5.18
CA VAL A 753 35.64 7.64 6.37
C VAL A 753 35.59 8.63 7.54
N ALA A 754 35.53 9.93 7.27
CA ALA A 754 35.41 10.96 8.30
C ALA A 754 33.96 11.22 8.75
N GLY A 755 32.97 10.54 8.18
CA GLY A 755 31.55 10.73 8.51
C GLY A 755 31.02 12.13 8.16
N ILE A 756 31.60 12.78 7.14
CA ILE A 756 31.24 14.14 6.73
C ILE A 756 30.07 14.06 5.75
N ALA A 757 28.97 14.78 6.04
CA ALA A 757 27.81 14.84 5.15
C ALA A 757 28.18 15.37 3.75
N THR A 758 27.53 14.84 2.72
CA THR A 758 27.79 15.20 1.31
C THR A 758 27.54 16.67 0.99
N THR A 759 26.68 17.33 1.77
CA THR A 759 26.32 18.75 1.65
C THR A 759 27.30 19.68 2.36
N THR A 760 28.16 19.16 3.23
CA THR A 760 29.16 19.97 3.93
C THR A 760 30.32 20.26 2.97
N THR A 761 30.60 21.52 2.67
CA THR A 761 31.84 21.87 1.96
C THR A 761 33.01 21.42 2.85
N ILE A 762 33.81 20.46 2.39
CA ILE A 762 35.11 20.21 3.02
C ILE A 762 35.88 21.52 2.84
N ALA A 763 36.14 22.22 3.93
CA ALA A 763 36.86 23.48 3.88
C ALA A 763 38.20 23.22 3.19
N LYS A 764 38.40 23.85 2.02
CA LYS A 764 39.72 23.98 1.41
C LYS A 764 40.59 24.65 2.45
N TYR A 765 41.60 23.94 2.98
CA TYR A 765 42.48 24.46 4.03
C TYR A 765 41.75 24.77 5.34
N ASP A 766 41.87 23.87 6.32
CA ASP A 766 41.52 24.18 7.71
C ASP A 766 42.83 24.47 8.46
N GLU A 767 43.09 25.73 8.80
CA GLU A 767 44.26 26.14 9.61
C GLU A 767 44.32 25.42 10.97
N ALA A 768 43.19 24.90 11.45
CA ALA A 768 43.12 24.11 12.68
C ALA A 768 43.60 22.66 12.50
N MET A 769 43.77 22.17 11.27
CA MET A 769 44.38 20.87 10.99
C MET A 769 45.90 21.00 10.97
N THR A 770 46.53 20.42 11.97
CA THR A 770 47.98 20.47 12.18
C THR A 770 48.57 19.07 12.12
N THR A 771 49.63 18.91 11.32
CA THR A 771 50.51 17.73 11.41
C THR A 771 51.74 18.11 12.24
N THR A 772 51.89 17.49 13.41
CA THR A 772 53.02 17.73 14.32
C THR A 772 54.05 16.62 14.19
N VAL A 773 55.32 16.98 13.95
CA VAL A 773 56.45 16.03 13.94
C VAL A 773 57.35 16.34 15.14
N ASN A 774 57.38 15.43 16.12
CA ASN A 774 58.09 15.66 17.38
C ASN A 774 59.62 15.48 17.23
N ALA A 775 60.10 14.40 16.61
CA ALA A 775 61.52 14.16 16.31
C ALA A 775 61.69 13.08 15.20
N GLY A 776 62.73 13.18 14.37
CA GLY A 776 63.01 12.28 13.23
C GLY A 776 62.69 12.89 11.86
N THR A 777 62.89 12.13 10.77
CA THR A 777 62.69 12.60 9.38
C THR A 777 61.57 11.82 8.68
N ILE A 778 60.62 12.51 8.06
CA ILE A 778 59.67 11.90 7.10
C ILE A 778 60.20 12.16 5.69
N THR A 779 60.58 11.14 4.94
CA THR A 779 61.11 11.31 3.58
C THR A 779 60.10 10.84 2.53
N VAL A 780 59.60 11.74 1.69
CA VAL A 780 58.60 11.44 0.64
C VAL A 780 59.06 11.83 -0.77
N ASN A 781 58.47 11.27 -1.82
CA ASN A 781 58.78 11.73 -3.18
C ASN A 781 57.95 12.97 -3.54
N THR A 782 56.66 12.92 -3.23
CA THR A 782 55.68 13.98 -3.48
C THR A 782 55.01 14.38 -2.17
N LEU A 783 54.96 15.70 -1.89
CA LEU A 783 54.26 16.28 -0.74
C LEU A 783 53.16 17.23 -1.24
N ASN A 784 51.92 16.91 -0.91
CA ASN A 784 50.75 17.72 -1.17
C ASN A 784 50.25 18.31 0.17
N CYS A 785 50.48 19.61 0.42
CA CYS A 785 50.20 20.21 1.72
C CYS A 785 49.07 21.25 1.65
N TYR A 786 47.91 20.91 2.21
CA TYR A 786 46.72 21.77 2.28
C TYR A 786 46.25 21.98 3.73
N GLY A 787 47.12 21.77 4.72
CA GLY A 787 46.89 22.07 6.13
C GLY A 787 48.14 22.65 6.80
N GLY A 788 48.07 22.92 8.10
CA GLY A 788 49.20 23.39 8.89
C GLY A 788 50.21 22.28 9.21
N THR A 789 51.49 22.64 9.33
CA THR A 789 52.53 21.73 9.87
C THR A 789 53.23 22.39 11.04
N ASN A 790 53.47 21.64 12.11
CA ASN A 790 54.25 22.07 13.26
C ASN A 790 55.44 21.13 13.44
N ARG A 791 56.64 21.69 13.59
CA ARG A 791 57.90 20.93 13.65
C ARG A 791 58.60 21.29 14.95
N ASN A 792 58.66 20.34 15.89
CA ASN A 792 59.41 20.53 17.13
C ASN A 792 60.90 20.25 16.89
N ALA A 793 61.31 18.98 16.85
CA ALA A 793 62.68 18.53 16.58
C ALA A 793 62.80 17.57 15.38
N GLY A 794 61.75 17.45 14.55
CA GLY A 794 61.74 16.61 13.35
C GLY A 794 61.68 17.39 12.02
N THR A 795 61.86 16.69 10.90
CA THR A 795 61.87 17.24 9.54
C THR A 795 60.96 16.45 8.59
N ILE A 796 60.51 17.11 7.51
CA ILE A 796 59.85 16.46 6.36
C ILE A 796 60.70 16.79 5.13
N GLU A 797 61.30 15.77 4.53
CA GLU A 797 62.16 15.84 3.36
C GLU A 797 61.43 15.31 2.13
N TYR A 798 61.62 15.95 0.96
CA TYR A 798 60.99 15.50 -0.27
C TYR A 798 61.84 15.68 -1.53
N LYS A 799 61.70 14.76 -2.49
CA LYS A 799 62.62 14.65 -3.65
C LYS A 799 62.25 15.49 -4.88
N SER A 800 60.99 15.90 -5.10
CA SER A 800 60.63 16.69 -6.29
C SER A 800 59.73 17.91 -6.01
N SER A 801 59.97 19.00 -6.76
CA SER A 801 59.23 20.26 -6.71
C SER A 801 58.15 20.30 -7.79
N THR A 802 56.90 19.99 -7.43
CA THR A 802 55.74 20.42 -8.23
C THR A 802 54.75 21.12 -7.31
N THR A 803 54.63 22.43 -7.54
CA THR A 803 53.62 23.38 -7.05
C THR A 803 53.19 23.19 -5.60
N LEU A 804 53.94 23.79 -4.67
CA LEU A 804 53.36 24.27 -3.41
C LEU A 804 52.20 25.19 -3.79
N GLY A 805 50.95 24.76 -3.59
CA GLY A 805 49.82 25.70 -3.54
C GLY A 805 50.16 26.78 -2.52
N ASP A 806 49.94 28.04 -2.87
CA ASP A 806 50.44 29.23 -2.18
C ASP A 806 50.58 29.04 -0.66
N TRP A 807 51.84 28.91 -0.22
CA TRP A 807 52.21 28.79 1.19
C TRP A 807 51.97 30.15 1.86
N GLN A 808 50.74 30.42 2.30
CA GLN A 808 50.39 31.63 3.06
C GLN A 808 50.59 31.40 4.56
N GLY A 809 51.82 31.08 4.97
CA GLY A 809 52.27 31.22 6.35
C GLY A 809 53.04 32.53 6.50
N THR A 810 52.61 33.41 7.40
CA THR A 810 53.14 34.77 7.62
C THR A 810 54.50 34.86 8.31
N ASP A 811 55.34 33.81 8.26
CA ASP A 811 56.69 33.84 8.83
C ASP A 811 57.79 33.51 7.78
N PRO A 812 58.54 34.51 7.29
CA PRO A 812 59.66 34.32 6.37
C PRO A 812 60.88 33.59 6.96
N SER A 813 60.91 33.28 8.26
CA SER A 813 62.11 32.73 8.93
C SER A 813 62.31 31.22 8.79
N GLN A 814 61.39 30.48 8.14
CA GLN A 814 61.50 29.03 7.97
C GLN A 814 61.81 28.53 6.55
N LYS A 815 62.16 29.43 5.61
CA LYS A 815 62.80 29.01 4.35
C LYS A 815 64.31 28.90 4.53
N GLY A 816 64.78 27.75 5.02
CA GLY A 816 66.20 27.41 4.98
C GLY A 816 66.61 26.22 5.86
N ALA A 817 66.60 25.04 5.27
CA ALA A 817 67.64 23.98 5.32
C ALA A 817 67.12 22.78 4.53
#